data_AF-A0A800DSD6-F1
#
_entry.id   AF-A0A800DSD6-F1
#
_cell.length_a   1.000
_cell.length_b   1.000
_cell.length_c   1.000
_cell.angle_alpha   90.00
_cell.angle_beta   90.00
_cell.angle_gamma   90.00
#
_symmetry.space_group_name_H-M   'P 1'
#
loop_
_entity.id
_entity.type
_entity.pdbx_description
1 polymer ?
#
loop_
_entity_poly.entity_id
_entity_poly.type
_entity_poly.pdbx_seq_one_letter_code
_entity_poly.pdbx_strand_id
1 'polypeptide(L)'
;MSKTLTIQILIFTITCLVISNPSLRSRTNLAYSQQSSSITESEENMTQGDIPNLEQIPEEVSSSKIDLDEKLDEDTVVGKGDDVIWNDKLVRLRGKAYLKYQNIILEADNIWADFDTNLLRATGNVHLRIENEDTFADELIYNLETKKGIVRNGVMYNEPWYYKGKEIFKVEEKESMVNKGLLTTCPLKYPHYYFQASKIIVHIDKELIAKHVIFKVGGVPLLYIPVYRRDLRKDKRAKVIVKLGTDSYQGNYINVILPVARRFRYDGALLFEYTSRRGMGEGGEGKYNVRDVKFKEIKLRKPEDGTPEEEKAVEERIEEILRRLKGDFNRYHLKQIFLEYKIDEADVQRAEARAEEAHAKAVAEGANFAQLARDYSDDTNTKYQGGDLGFIMEGEEKLEPELEKVAFQLQPGEVSDIIRTEKGFNILKVEQFMDEYGVHEIKVRHILITIQPSDETKNQVRTKANEIYEQLKSGADFESMAQAHSDDVELKAKGGDIGWIGLNEMESSQRYAVRDLEKNAISNIVQTNKGIYIFKLIDKEETPTFEELARQYSEGDEAQSGGDKGYRGPWEEPMSVRREMDRLYKGEMSDVIETPKTYRIIKVEDKRTYNGNLRFFTGDIYSYGREDSIKIGRRVELWHSHRHVFYVPWYGGQAIQRGGGLTFMGRTTYFQRTYKEEYYGTPRKELRSYGTLTWGSTIAALSEKDEETGRLLYPSSIMSRFTVDKTFDFTENGGYGATQKLPELNVSWSGVRLKYLPIFKQINSRLTAISKRVQSEKIPLLSFPTLDNIRFSVDSTIGNYFKDRYRDERDIYLQTAGIGFDVQKQSTIEFWPKRELNLDVGLNGDFIWHDKDQKGGRNITKLVFSANSALRNVLFRIYDISFIPNANKLRHQIETILQFDYTPPVTEEEDTLYPFGPSAYMYERKKLLFDFKTNIQIKTRRNIKYTLLRFSTDFGRDFTYKEDGRTSGYYYSRRKYDYITSRLTITPFPGGNLRISFNSTHNPNKDEDGKQFSMIGFRANLDYSRGTYAKGWGFNFGNNYRKYYRTPSRSIIAGFYYRPSRAFEIDVDVTYDWIEKEFYSQRVTFRRNLHDWDLRVSWYRTGLSKGYVSKDFVFQINLIADPSVTIGVGYDAVTETWGLQSLPVGVPYGAFGGTSRLGRSYF
;
A
#
# COMPACT_ATOMS: atom_id res chain seq x y z
N MET A 1 -32.50 2.02 39.33
CA MET A 1 -31.76 0.84 38.83
C MET A 1 -32.63 -0.21 38.10
N SER A 2 -33.97 -0.23 38.18
CA SER A 2 -34.77 -1.34 37.57
C SER A 2 -35.40 -1.11 36.19
N LYS A 3 -35.28 0.07 35.56
CA LYS A 3 -35.83 0.32 34.20
C LYS A 3 -34.82 0.10 33.05
N THR A 4 -33.52 0.10 33.33
CA THR A 4 -32.46 -0.10 32.31
C THR A 4 -32.16 -1.58 32.06
N LEU A 5 -32.40 -2.44 33.06
CA LEU A 5 -32.20 -3.89 32.96
C LEU A 5 -33.30 -4.55 32.11
N THR A 6 -34.53 -4.02 32.14
CA THR A 6 -35.67 -4.55 31.37
C THR A 6 -35.53 -4.31 29.87
N ILE A 7 -34.89 -3.21 29.44
CA ILE A 7 -34.65 -2.91 28.02
C ILE A 7 -33.49 -3.75 27.47
N GLN A 8 -32.46 -4.05 28.28
CA GLN A 8 -31.37 -4.93 27.87
C GLN A 8 -31.81 -6.41 27.78
N ILE A 9 -32.72 -6.85 28.66
CA ILE A 9 -33.31 -8.20 28.57
C ILE A 9 -34.29 -8.28 27.40
N LEU A 10 -35.05 -7.23 27.08
CA LEU A 10 -35.94 -7.22 25.91
C LEU A 10 -35.17 -7.29 24.57
N ILE A 11 -34.04 -6.59 24.45
CA ILE A 11 -33.17 -6.64 23.25
C ILE A 11 -32.46 -8.00 23.13
N PHE A 12 -32.04 -8.60 24.24
CA PHE A 12 -31.44 -9.95 24.25
C PHE A 12 -32.47 -11.03 23.92
N THR A 13 -33.72 -10.87 24.37
CA THR A 13 -34.82 -11.82 24.12
C THR A 13 -35.34 -11.73 22.68
N ILE A 14 -35.41 -10.52 22.08
CA ILE A 14 -35.77 -10.32 20.67
C ILE A 14 -34.67 -10.86 19.74
N THR A 15 -33.39 -10.75 20.12
CA THR A 15 -32.27 -11.33 19.35
C THR A 15 -32.25 -12.87 19.44
N CYS A 16 -32.68 -13.46 20.55
CA CYS A 16 -32.80 -14.91 20.70
C CYS A 16 -34.04 -15.49 19.98
N LEU A 17 -35.16 -14.76 19.91
CA LEU A 17 -36.38 -15.19 19.20
C LEU A 17 -36.25 -15.12 17.67
N VAL A 18 -35.40 -14.25 17.12
CA VAL A 18 -35.10 -14.23 15.68
C VAL A 18 -34.15 -15.37 15.26
N ILE A 19 -33.41 -15.95 16.22
CA ILE A 19 -32.49 -17.07 15.99
C ILE A 19 -33.15 -18.44 16.26
N SER A 20 -34.34 -18.48 16.86
CA SER A 20 -35.02 -19.72 17.27
C SER A 20 -36.45 -19.82 16.71
N ASN A 21 -36.58 -19.76 15.38
CA ASN A 21 -37.82 -20.16 14.70
C ASN A 21 -37.64 -21.53 14.01
N PRO A 22 -37.97 -22.64 14.68
CA PRO A 22 -37.96 -23.98 14.10
C PRO A 22 -39.35 -24.31 13.53
N SER A 23 -39.79 -23.58 12.52
CA SER A 23 -40.98 -23.96 11.75
C SER A 23 -40.69 -23.80 10.27
N LEU A 24 -39.93 -24.74 9.72
CA LEU A 24 -39.95 -25.21 8.32
C LEU A 24 -38.78 -26.20 8.14
N ARG A 25 -38.99 -27.44 8.60
CA ARG A 25 -38.37 -28.68 8.08
C ARG A 25 -38.94 -29.85 8.89
N SER A 26 -40.16 -30.23 8.54
CA SER A 26 -40.66 -31.59 8.78
C SER A 26 -41.02 -32.18 7.42
N ARG A 27 -40.93 -33.51 7.34
CA ARG A 27 -41.03 -34.38 6.16
C ARG A 27 -39.73 -34.56 5.38
N THR A 28 -38.93 -35.53 5.84
CA THR A 28 -38.48 -36.71 5.07
C THR A 28 -37.35 -37.40 5.84
N ASN A 29 -37.70 -38.09 6.92
CA ASN A 29 -36.81 -39.05 7.61
C ASN A 29 -37.69 -40.11 8.26
N LEU A 30 -38.25 -41.00 7.43
CA LEU A 30 -38.99 -42.17 7.90
C LEU A 30 -38.86 -43.38 6.95
N ALA A 31 -37.86 -43.37 6.05
CA ALA A 31 -37.64 -44.47 5.11
C ALA A 31 -36.24 -45.12 5.19
N TYR A 32 -35.34 -44.64 6.07
CA TYR A 32 -33.95 -45.13 6.08
C TYR A 32 -33.56 -45.98 7.31
N SER A 33 -34.49 -46.21 8.24
CA SER A 33 -34.22 -46.99 9.47
C SER A 33 -34.62 -48.47 9.37
N GLN A 34 -35.10 -48.95 8.23
CA GLN A 34 -35.53 -50.35 8.05
C GLN A 34 -34.61 -51.20 7.17
N GLN A 35 -33.50 -50.66 6.68
CA GLN A 35 -32.55 -51.38 5.81
C GLN A 35 -31.15 -51.57 6.43
N SER A 36 -30.97 -51.24 7.72
CA SER A 36 -29.69 -51.36 8.42
C SER A 36 -29.58 -52.57 9.35
N SER A 37 -30.54 -53.50 9.31
CA SER A 37 -30.63 -54.62 10.27
C SER A 37 -30.28 -56.01 9.70
N SER A 38 -29.70 -56.11 8.51
CA SER A 38 -29.34 -57.41 7.91
C SER A 38 -27.87 -57.59 7.52
N ILE A 39 -26.97 -56.70 7.97
CA ILE A 39 -25.53 -56.78 7.63
C ILE A 39 -24.69 -56.69 8.92
N THR A 40 -25.08 -57.47 9.92
CA THR A 40 -24.30 -57.76 11.13
C THR A 40 -24.13 -59.26 11.22
N GLU A 41 -23.29 -59.84 10.36
CA GLU A 41 -22.69 -61.18 10.54
C GLU A 41 -21.72 -61.46 9.38
N SER A 42 -20.49 -60.99 9.54
CA SER A 42 -19.23 -61.48 8.94
C SER A 42 -18.16 -60.39 9.10
N GLU A 43 -17.90 -60.05 10.35
CA GLU A 43 -16.69 -59.36 10.75
C GLU A 43 -15.56 -60.39 10.79
N GLU A 44 -14.48 -60.17 10.02
CA GLU A 44 -13.10 -60.17 10.52
C GLU A 44 -12.06 -60.19 9.38
N ASN A 45 -10.97 -59.46 9.63
CA ASN A 45 -9.64 -59.52 9.00
C ASN A 45 -9.43 -58.95 7.59
N MET A 46 -8.74 -57.80 7.56
CA MET A 46 -7.86 -57.42 6.46
C MET A 46 -6.46 -57.17 7.02
N THR A 47 -5.53 -58.05 6.69
CA THR A 47 -4.09 -57.93 6.98
C THR A 47 -3.34 -57.20 5.86
N GLN A 48 -2.14 -56.75 6.19
CA GLN A 48 -1.23 -55.86 5.44
C GLN A 48 -0.83 -56.31 4.01
N GLY A 49 -1.33 -57.44 3.51
CA GLY A 49 -1.06 -57.98 2.17
C GLY A 49 -2.02 -57.55 1.06
N ASP A 50 -3.17 -56.96 1.40
CA ASP A 50 -4.24 -56.66 0.43
C ASP A 50 -4.15 -55.23 -0.17
N ILE A 51 -2.94 -54.73 -0.40
CA ILE A 51 -2.70 -53.36 -0.90
C ILE A 51 -2.44 -53.43 -2.43
N PRO A 52 -3.37 -52.96 -3.30
CA PRO A 52 -3.12 -52.86 -4.74
C PRO A 52 -1.97 -51.90 -5.06
N ASN A 53 -1.25 -52.18 -6.15
CA ASN A 53 0.01 -51.55 -6.53
C ASN A 53 -0.19 -50.07 -6.96
N LEU A 54 0.71 -49.18 -6.53
CA LEU A 54 0.70 -47.74 -6.85
C LEU A 54 1.82 -47.34 -7.84
N GLU A 55 2.49 -48.31 -8.46
CA GLU A 55 3.45 -48.10 -9.56
C GLU A 55 2.81 -47.67 -10.89
N GLN A 56 1.48 -47.48 -10.93
CA GLN A 56 0.74 -47.11 -12.15
C GLN A 56 0.43 -45.62 -12.26
N ILE A 57 0.99 -44.77 -11.41
CA ILE A 57 0.97 -43.32 -11.61
C ILE A 57 2.31 -42.93 -12.24
N PRO A 58 2.37 -42.56 -13.54
CA PRO A 58 3.62 -42.21 -14.19
C PRO A 58 4.27 -40.97 -13.54
N GLU A 59 5.55 -41.07 -13.19
CA GLU A 59 6.35 -39.97 -12.60
C GLU A 59 6.83 -38.93 -13.64
N GLU A 60 6.47 -39.08 -14.92
CA GLU A 60 6.74 -38.11 -15.99
C GLU A 60 5.54 -38.01 -16.93
N VAL A 61 4.68 -37.00 -16.74
CA VAL A 61 4.02 -36.36 -17.90
C VAL A 61 4.92 -35.21 -18.32
N SER A 62 6.08 -35.58 -18.87
CA SER A 62 6.83 -34.70 -19.75
C SER A 62 5.95 -34.47 -20.97
N SER A 63 5.64 -33.20 -21.21
CA SER A 63 4.85 -32.70 -22.33
C SER A 63 5.43 -33.15 -23.67
N SER A 64 5.03 -34.32 -24.17
CA SER A 64 5.12 -34.60 -25.60
C SER A 64 3.92 -33.95 -26.27
N LYS A 65 4.18 -32.81 -26.91
CA LYS A 65 3.34 -32.06 -27.84
C LYS A 65 2.19 -32.87 -28.44
N ILE A 66 0.98 -32.61 -27.96
CA ILE A 66 -0.23 -32.58 -28.78
C ILE A 66 -0.77 -31.16 -28.58
N ASP A 67 -0.97 -30.43 -29.67
CA ASP A 67 -1.59 -29.11 -29.65
C ASP A 67 -2.97 -29.25 -29.01
N LEU A 68 -3.15 -28.66 -27.82
CA LEU A 68 -4.37 -28.79 -27.00
C LEU A 68 -5.25 -27.53 -27.05
N ASP A 69 -4.94 -26.59 -27.95
CA ASP A 69 -5.63 -25.29 -28.07
C ASP A 69 -6.72 -25.26 -29.16
N GLU A 70 -7.05 -26.38 -29.80
CA GLU A 70 -8.22 -26.44 -30.69
C GLU A 70 -9.52 -26.54 -29.87
N LYS A 71 -10.35 -25.49 -29.94
CA LYS A 71 -11.75 -25.52 -29.47
C LYS A 71 -12.52 -26.55 -30.31
N LEU A 72 -12.71 -27.74 -29.75
CA LEU A 72 -13.65 -28.73 -30.27
C LEU A 72 -15.07 -28.33 -29.85
N ASP A 73 -16.07 -28.53 -30.71
CA ASP A 73 -17.48 -28.31 -30.37
C ASP A 73 -17.88 -29.18 -29.17
N GLU A 74 -18.79 -28.70 -28.30
CA GLU A 74 -19.17 -29.33 -27.02
C GLU A 74 -19.61 -30.81 -27.15
N ASP A 75 -20.08 -31.22 -28.34
CA ASP A 75 -20.56 -32.57 -28.63
C ASP A 75 -19.51 -33.47 -29.30
N THR A 76 -18.30 -32.99 -29.51
CA THR A 76 -17.25 -33.76 -30.19
C THR A 76 -16.64 -34.79 -29.24
N VAL A 77 -16.84 -36.07 -29.54
CA VAL A 77 -16.17 -37.19 -28.87
C VAL A 77 -14.86 -37.48 -29.60
N VAL A 78 -13.75 -37.56 -28.86
CA VAL A 78 -12.44 -38.00 -29.40
C VAL A 78 -12.07 -39.31 -28.72
N GLY A 79 -11.91 -40.40 -29.48
CA GLY A 79 -11.48 -41.69 -28.96
C GLY A 79 -10.26 -42.23 -29.69
N LYS A 80 -9.32 -42.82 -28.95
CA LYS A 80 -8.12 -43.49 -29.47
C LYS A 80 -7.92 -44.83 -28.75
N GLY A 81 -7.34 -45.80 -29.43
CA GLY A 81 -7.00 -47.11 -28.87
C GLY A 81 -6.44 -48.03 -29.96
N ASP A 82 -5.89 -49.18 -29.57
CA ASP A 82 -5.37 -50.19 -30.48
C ASP A 82 -6.50 -50.86 -31.30
N ASP A 83 -7.69 -51.00 -30.70
CA ASP A 83 -8.92 -51.46 -31.35
C ASP A 83 -10.07 -50.49 -31.01
N VAL A 84 -10.63 -49.87 -32.05
CA VAL A 84 -11.66 -48.83 -31.96
C VAL A 84 -12.89 -49.29 -32.72
N ILE A 85 -13.99 -49.49 -32.00
CA ILE A 85 -15.32 -49.72 -32.56
C ILE A 85 -16.12 -48.46 -32.30
N TRP A 86 -16.52 -47.80 -33.38
CA TRP A 86 -17.26 -46.55 -33.34
C TRP A 86 -18.57 -46.68 -34.12
N ASN A 87 -19.68 -46.38 -33.47
CA ASN A 87 -21.01 -46.21 -34.05
C ASN A 87 -21.61 -44.93 -33.46
N ASP A 88 -22.63 -44.35 -34.11
CA ASP A 88 -23.30 -43.10 -33.72
C ASP A 88 -23.74 -43.05 -32.25
N LYS A 89 -23.90 -44.20 -31.61
CA LYS A 89 -24.43 -44.36 -30.24
C LYS A 89 -23.50 -45.09 -29.27
N LEU A 90 -22.44 -45.73 -29.77
CA LEU A 90 -21.60 -46.63 -28.98
C LEU A 90 -20.13 -46.49 -29.39
N VAL A 91 -19.28 -46.27 -28.38
CA VAL A 91 -17.83 -46.23 -28.53
C VAL A 91 -17.22 -47.31 -27.66
N ARG A 92 -16.48 -48.23 -28.29
CA ARG A 92 -15.69 -49.25 -27.59
C ARG A 92 -14.23 -49.12 -27.99
N LEU A 93 -13.37 -48.84 -27.02
CA LEU A 93 -11.95 -48.63 -27.21
C LEU A 93 -11.20 -49.68 -26.39
N ARG A 94 -10.21 -50.33 -26.99
CA ARG A 94 -9.37 -51.32 -26.31
C ARG A 94 -7.90 -51.10 -26.64
N GLY A 95 -7.03 -51.36 -25.66
CA GLY A 95 -5.59 -51.19 -25.77
C GLY A 95 -5.20 -49.72 -25.75
N LYS A 96 -4.68 -49.23 -24.61
CA LYS A 96 -4.38 -47.81 -24.37
C LYS A 96 -5.56 -46.91 -24.77
N ALA A 97 -6.76 -47.29 -24.34
CA ALA A 97 -7.99 -46.61 -24.68
C ALA A 97 -8.00 -45.21 -24.04
N TYR A 98 -8.26 -44.20 -24.88
CA TYR A 98 -8.35 -42.80 -24.50
C TYR A 98 -9.67 -42.25 -25.02
N LEU A 99 -10.45 -41.58 -24.16
CA LEU A 99 -11.71 -40.94 -24.50
C LEU A 99 -11.71 -39.51 -23.95
N LYS A 100 -11.96 -38.51 -24.81
CA LYS A 100 -12.26 -37.13 -24.42
C LYS A 100 -13.67 -36.78 -24.86
N TYR A 101 -14.49 -36.33 -23.92
CA TYR A 101 -15.86 -35.90 -24.16
C TYR A 101 -16.18 -34.74 -23.20
N GLN A 102 -16.53 -33.56 -23.73
CA GLN A 102 -16.71 -32.34 -22.94
C GLN A 102 -15.48 -32.04 -22.04
N ASN A 103 -15.68 -31.90 -20.73
CA ASN A 103 -14.64 -31.71 -19.72
C ASN A 103 -14.11 -33.03 -19.13
N ILE A 104 -14.54 -34.18 -19.67
CA ILE A 104 -14.14 -35.51 -19.22
C ILE A 104 -12.98 -36.01 -20.08
N ILE A 105 -11.90 -36.40 -19.42
CA ILE A 105 -10.79 -37.15 -20.03
C ILE A 105 -10.70 -38.48 -19.31
N LEU A 106 -10.76 -39.58 -20.05
CA LEU A 106 -10.74 -40.93 -19.50
C LEU A 106 -9.71 -41.78 -20.26
N GLU A 107 -8.82 -42.40 -19.50
CA GLU A 107 -7.80 -43.33 -20.00
C GLU A 107 -7.99 -44.69 -19.30
N ALA A 108 -7.91 -45.80 -20.03
CA ALA A 108 -8.00 -47.16 -19.47
C ALA A 108 -7.46 -48.22 -20.46
N ASP A 109 -7.37 -49.47 -20.04
CA ASP A 109 -7.10 -50.59 -20.95
C ASP A 109 -8.30 -50.86 -21.86
N ASN A 110 -9.52 -50.72 -21.30
CA ASN A 110 -10.77 -50.87 -22.04
C ASN A 110 -11.76 -49.77 -21.62
N ILE A 111 -12.35 -49.08 -22.59
CA ILE A 111 -13.43 -48.11 -22.40
C ILE A 111 -14.63 -48.56 -23.23
N TRP A 112 -15.80 -48.56 -22.60
CA TRP A 112 -17.09 -48.81 -23.21
C TRP A 112 -18.01 -47.64 -22.85
N ALA A 113 -18.38 -46.83 -23.83
CA ALA A 113 -19.23 -45.67 -23.67
C ALA A 113 -20.49 -45.83 -24.52
N ASP A 114 -21.64 -45.93 -23.87
CA ASP A 114 -22.94 -45.99 -24.50
C ASP A 114 -23.65 -44.65 -24.28
N PHE A 115 -23.78 -43.87 -25.36
CA PHE A 115 -24.34 -42.53 -25.32
C PHE A 115 -25.88 -42.51 -25.36
N ASP A 116 -26.52 -43.63 -25.73
CA ASP A 116 -27.99 -43.77 -25.66
C ASP A 116 -28.44 -43.96 -24.20
N THR A 117 -27.70 -44.77 -23.43
CA THR A 117 -27.98 -45.06 -22.01
C THR A 117 -27.21 -44.17 -21.05
N ASN A 118 -26.40 -43.24 -21.58
CA ASN A 118 -25.50 -42.37 -20.82
C ASN A 118 -24.54 -43.15 -19.89
N LEU A 119 -24.15 -44.37 -20.24
CA LEU A 119 -23.37 -45.25 -19.38
C LEU A 119 -21.93 -45.40 -19.90
N LEU A 120 -20.97 -45.04 -19.05
CA LEU A 120 -19.55 -45.15 -19.28
C LEU A 120 -18.97 -46.23 -18.35
N ARG A 121 -18.31 -47.22 -18.92
CA ARG A 121 -17.59 -48.26 -18.17
C ARG A 121 -16.14 -48.31 -18.63
N ALA A 122 -15.23 -48.29 -17.67
CA ALA A 122 -13.81 -48.49 -17.93
C ALA A 122 -13.23 -49.54 -17.00
N THR A 123 -12.31 -50.35 -17.52
CA THR A 123 -11.66 -51.44 -16.77
C THR A 123 -10.20 -51.55 -17.15
N GLY A 124 -9.34 -51.71 -16.14
CA GLY A 124 -7.90 -51.79 -16.25
C GLY A 124 -7.27 -50.40 -16.35
N ASN A 125 -6.36 -50.07 -15.43
CA ASN A 125 -5.60 -48.82 -15.40
C ASN A 125 -6.46 -47.55 -15.61
N VAL A 126 -7.63 -47.49 -14.98
CA VAL A 126 -8.57 -46.41 -15.23
C VAL A 126 -8.04 -45.12 -14.63
N HIS A 127 -7.93 -44.06 -15.43
CA HIS A 127 -7.67 -42.68 -15.01
C HIS A 127 -8.73 -41.76 -15.60
N LEU A 128 -9.62 -41.27 -14.74
CA LEU A 128 -10.66 -40.30 -15.08
C LEU A 128 -10.26 -38.94 -14.53
N ARG A 129 -10.27 -37.91 -15.39
CA ARG A 129 -10.09 -36.51 -15.01
C ARG A 129 -11.33 -35.70 -15.38
N ILE A 130 -11.88 -35.01 -14.38
CA ILE A 130 -13.01 -34.09 -14.53
C ILE A 130 -12.66 -32.80 -13.78
N GLU A 131 -12.54 -31.68 -14.49
CA GLU A 131 -12.11 -30.38 -13.94
C GLU A 131 -10.81 -30.46 -13.11
N ASN A 132 -10.91 -30.38 -11.78
CA ASN A 132 -9.79 -30.42 -10.82
C ASN A 132 -9.78 -31.71 -9.96
N GLU A 133 -10.49 -32.75 -10.39
CA GLU A 133 -10.55 -34.05 -9.74
C GLU A 133 -9.94 -35.14 -10.63
N ASP A 134 -8.98 -35.89 -10.09
CA ASP A 134 -8.43 -37.08 -10.72
C ASP A 134 -8.90 -38.32 -9.95
N THR A 135 -9.34 -39.35 -10.68
CA THR A 135 -9.79 -40.64 -10.16
C THR A 135 -9.01 -41.76 -10.84
N PHE A 136 -8.36 -42.61 -10.06
CA PHE A 136 -7.62 -43.78 -10.50
C PHE A 136 -8.29 -45.05 -9.98
N ALA A 137 -8.50 -46.09 -10.80
CA ALA A 137 -9.24 -47.28 -10.37
C ALA A 137 -8.97 -48.54 -11.23
N ASP A 138 -9.35 -49.71 -10.70
CA ASP A 138 -9.39 -50.95 -11.48
C ASP A 138 -10.62 -51.02 -12.39
N GLU A 139 -11.76 -50.54 -11.88
CA GLU A 139 -13.04 -50.48 -12.58
C GLU A 139 -13.78 -49.20 -12.22
N LEU A 140 -14.33 -48.56 -13.26
CA LEU A 140 -15.19 -47.39 -13.16
C LEU A 140 -16.49 -47.67 -13.92
N ILE A 141 -17.61 -47.40 -13.27
CA ILE A 141 -18.92 -47.29 -13.90
C ILE A 141 -19.42 -45.89 -13.61
N TYR A 142 -19.75 -45.12 -14.63
CA TYR A 142 -20.13 -43.71 -14.52
C TYR A 142 -21.28 -43.38 -15.46
N ASN A 143 -22.30 -42.70 -14.96
CA ASN A 143 -23.41 -42.22 -15.76
C ASN A 143 -23.17 -40.76 -16.16
N LEU A 144 -23.14 -40.48 -17.46
CA LEU A 144 -22.81 -39.18 -18.07
C LEU A 144 -23.87 -38.11 -17.81
N GLU A 145 -25.13 -38.51 -17.58
CA GLU A 145 -26.26 -37.61 -17.34
C GLU A 145 -26.41 -37.32 -15.84
N THR A 146 -26.56 -38.36 -15.02
CA THR A 146 -26.76 -38.20 -13.58
C THR A 146 -25.48 -37.86 -12.83
N LYS A 147 -24.32 -37.94 -13.49
CA LYS A 147 -22.97 -37.77 -12.92
C LYS A 147 -22.68 -38.70 -11.73
N LYS A 148 -23.35 -39.85 -11.69
CA LYS A 148 -23.21 -40.87 -10.62
C LYS A 148 -22.25 -41.94 -11.05
N GLY A 149 -21.48 -42.49 -10.13
CA GLY A 149 -20.56 -43.55 -10.47
C GLY A 149 -20.14 -44.43 -9.32
N ILE A 150 -19.61 -45.60 -9.67
CA ILE A 150 -19.01 -46.56 -8.76
C ILE A 150 -17.57 -46.74 -9.21
N VAL A 151 -16.65 -46.50 -8.27
CA VAL A 151 -15.22 -46.68 -8.47
C VAL A 151 -14.78 -47.83 -7.56
N ARG A 152 -14.21 -48.88 -8.15
CA ARG A 152 -13.72 -50.04 -7.39
C ARG A 152 -12.20 -50.02 -7.28
N ASN A 153 -11.72 -50.27 -6.06
CA ASN A 153 -10.31 -50.16 -5.67
C ASN A 153 -9.70 -48.80 -6.07
N GLY A 154 -10.49 -47.74 -5.89
CA GLY A 154 -10.18 -46.42 -6.40
C GLY A 154 -9.33 -45.56 -5.45
N VAL A 155 -8.57 -44.64 -6.04
CA VAL A 155 -7.96 -43.48 -5.39
C VAL A 155 -8.46 -42.24 -6.10
N MET A 156 -8.98 -41.29 -5.33
CA MET A 156 -9.42 -40.00 -5.86
C MET A 156 -8.60 -38.88 -5.24
N TYR A 157 -8.29 -37.86 -6.03
CA TYR A 157 -7.53 -36.68 -5.65
C TYR A 157 -8.31 -35.41 -5.90
N ASN A 158 -8.40 -34.55 -4.88
CA ASN A 158 -8.93 -33.20 -4.96
C ASN A 158 -8.08 -32.32 -4.04
N GLU A 159 -7.37 -31.35 -4.61
CA GLU A 159 -6.33 -30.58 -3.92
C GLU A 159 -6.78 -30.07 -2.53
N PRO A 160 -6.06 -30.38 -1.43
CA PRO A 160 -4.80 -31.14 -1.31
C PRO A 160 -4.95 -32.63 -0.89
N TRP A 161 -6.14 -33.23 -0.98
CA TRP A 161 -6.47 -34.53 -0.38
C TRP A 161 -6.55 -35.69 -1.37
N TYR A 162 -5.97 -36.83 -0.97
CA TYR A 162 -6.15 -38.15 -1.55
C TYR A 162 -7.07 -38.99 -0.66
N TYR A 163 -8.05 -39.66 -1.27
CA TYR A 163 -8.94 -40.58 -0.58
C TYR A 163 -9.02 -41.92 -1.34
N LYS A 164 -8.83 -43.02 -0.60
CA LYS A 164 -8.76 -44.39 -1.13
C LYS A 164 -9.83 -45.25 -0.49
N GLY A 165 -10.46 -46.13 -1.28
CA GLY A 165 -11.42 -47.11 -0.77
C GLY A 165 -11.61 -48.30 -1.71
N LYS A 166 -12.10 -49.41 -1.17
CA LYS A 166 -12.50 -50.57 -1.98
C LYS A 166 -13.67 -50.25 -2.89
N GLU A 167 -14.61 -49.46 -2.39
CA GLU A 167 -15.74 -48.93 -3.15
C GLU A 167 -15.89 -47.45 -2.82
N ILE A 168 -15.81 -46.61 -3.86
CA ILE A 168 -16.13 -45.20 -3.79
C ILE A 168 -17.39 -44.96 -4.62
N PHE A 169 -18.42 -44.44 -3.97
CA PHE A 169 -19.68 -44.08 -4.61
C PHE A 169 -19.67 -42.60 -4.90
N LYS A 170 -19.66 -42.22 -6.17
CA LYS A 170 -19.93 -40.86 -6.61
C LYS A 170 -21.45 -40.69 -6.66
N VAL A 171 -21.98 -40.06 -5.61
CA VAL A 171 -23.42 -39.94 -5.35
C VAL A 171 -24.01 -38.80 -6.19
N GLU A 172 -23.23 -37.75 -6.42
CA GLU A 172 -23.52 -36.61 -7.30
C GLU A 172 -22.19 -36.08 -7.87
N GLU A 173 -22.25 -35.14 -8.83
CA GLU A 173 -21.06 -34.54 -9.47
C GLU A 173 -20.03 -34.03 -8.45
N LYS A 174 -20.50 -33.42 -7.36
CA LYS A 174 -19.69 -32.86 -6.27
C LYS A 174 -19.77 -33.63 -4.96
N GLU A 175 -20.33 -34.83 -4.95
CA GLU A 175 -20.49 -35.63 -3.72
C GLU A 175 -19.99 -37.06 -3.90
N SER A 176 -19.02 -37.44 -3.07
CA SER A 176 -18.45 -38.79 -3.03
C SER A 176 -18.52 -39.39 -1.63
N MET A 177 -18.79 -40.69 -1.56
CA MET A 177 -18.83 -41.46 -0.33
C MET A 177 -17.87 -42.65 -0.42
N VAL A 178 -16.92 -42.71 0.52
CA VAL A 178 -15.95 -43.79 0.65
C VAL A 178 -16.28 -44.60 1.89
N ASN A 179 -16.53 -45.90 1.73
CA ASN A 179 -16.72 -46.83 2.84
C ASN A 179 -15.39 -47.51 3.20
N LYS A 180 -15.10 -47.63 4.51
CA LYS A 180 -13.83 -48.18 5.04
C LYS A 180 -12.60 -47.56 4.34
N GLY A 181 -12.61 -46.24 4.23
CA GLY A 181 -11.66 -45.48 3.43
C GLY A 181 -10.44 -44.97 4.20
N LEU A 182 -9.43 -44.58 3.43
CA LEU A 182 -8.22 -43.91 3.88
C LEU A 182 -8.18 -42.48 3.32
N LEU A 183 -7.81 -41.51 4.14
CA LEU A 183 -7.65 -40.09 3.75
C LEU A 183 -6.24 -39.60 4.11
N THR A 184 -5.55 -38.96 3.18
CA THR A 184 -4.20 -38.40 3.38
C THR A 184 -3.92 -37.22 2.43
N THR A 185 -2.92 -36.39 2.70
CA THR A 185 -2.37 -35.43 1.70
C THR A 185 -1.07 -35.93 1.09
N CYS A 186 -0.63 -37.14 1.46
CA CYS A 186 0.58 -37.76 0.93
C CYS A 186 0.23 -38.59 -0.32
N PRO A 187 0.87 -38.38 -1.47
CA PRO A 187 0.65 -39.14 -2.70
C PRO A 187 1.32 -40.54 -2.69
N LEU A 188 2.14 -40.87 -1.67
CA LEU A 188 2.94 -42.10 -1.68
C LEU A 188 2.11 -43.37 -1.45
N LYS A 189 2.62 -44.51 -1.97
CA LYS A 189 2.06 -45.86 -1.76
C LYS A 189 1.80 -46.20 -0.30
N TYR A 190 2.78 -45.89 0.53
CA TYR A 190 2.71 -45.98 1.97
C TYR A 190 2.79 -44.55 2.50
N PRO A 191 1.65 -43.88 2.68
CA PRO A 191 1.66 -42.48 3.05
C PRO A 191 2.28 -42.32 4.45
N HIS A 192 3.09 -41.28 4.64
CA HIS A 192 3.77 -41.06 5.93
C HIS A 192 2.76 -40.93 7.08
N TYR A 193 1.56 -40.43 6.79
CA TYR A 193 0.41 -40.45 7.68
C TYR A 193 -0.90 -40.68 6.91
N TYR A 194 -1.93 -41.16 7.60
CA TYR A 194 -3.28 -41.21 7.06
C TYR A 194 -4.36 -41.31 8.13
N PHE A 195 -5.56 -40.91 7.78
CA PHE A 195 -6.78 -41.11 8.55
C PHE A 195 -7.51 -42.34 8.00
N GLN A 196 -7.59 -43.40 8.79
CA GLN A 196 -8.42 -44.55 8.49
C GLN A 196 -9.82 -44.31 9.07
N ALA A 197 -10.87 -44.35 8.26
CA ALA A 197 -12.23 -44.04 8.69
C ALA A 197 -13.22 -45.12 8.24
N SER A 198 -14.26 -45.38 9.02
CA SER A 198 -15.31 -46.31 8.59
C SER A 198 -16.16 -45.74 7.46
N LYS A 199 -16.28 -44.41 7.40
CA LYS A 199 -17.00 -43.68 6.36
C LYS A 199 -16.39 -42.31 6.13
N ILE A 200 -16.16 -41.94 4.88
CA ILE A 200 -15.72 -40.61 4.45
C ILE A 200 -16.75 -40.07 3.45
N ILE A 201 -17.24 -38.86 3.68
CA ILE A 201 -18.18 -38.14 2.82
C ILE A 201 -17.45 -36.89 2.37
N VAL A 202 -17.35 -36.69 1.06
CA VAL A 202 -16.65 -35.55 0.45
C VAL A 202 -17.67 -34.77 -0.37
N HIS A 203 -17.99 -33.55 0.06
CA HIS A 203 -18.72 -32.58 -0.73
C HIS A 203 -17.71 -31.55 -1.26
N ILE A 204 -17.38 -31.65 -2.56
CA ILE A 204 -16.44 -30.76 -3.25
C ILE A 204 -16.91 -29.31 -3.09
N ASP A 205 -15.97 -28.38 -2.90
CA ASP A 205 -16.22 -26.96 -2.65
C ASP A 205 -17.13 -26.68 -1.44
N LYS A 206 -17.31 -27.62 -0.51
CA LYS A 206 -18.18 -27.46 0.67
C LYS A 206 -17.56 -28.03 1.93
N GLU A 207 -17.47 -29.35 2.07
CA GLU A 207 -16.93 -29.99 3.26
C GLU A 207 -16.60 -31.47 3.11
N LEU A 208 -15.68 -31.95 3.95
CA LEU A 208 -15.34 -33.36 4.13
C LEU A 208 -15.75 -33.80 5.54
N ILE A 209 -16.35 -34.98 5.68
CA ILE A 209 -16.76 -35.59 6.95
C ILE A 209 -16.25 -37.04 6.98
N ALA A 210 -15.38 -37.36 7.92
CA ALA A 210 -14.94 -38.73 8.20
C ALA A 210 -15.45 -39.19 9.58
N LYS A 211 -15.92 -40.43 9.69
CA LYS A 211 -16.45 -41.03 10.93
C LYS A 211 -15.57 -42.18 11.44
N HIS A 212 -15.49 -42.34 12.76
CA HIS A 212 -14.66 -43.34 13.45
C HIS A 212 -13.23 -43.36 12.92
N VAL A 213 -12.59 -42.20 12.98
CA VAL A 213 -11.29 -41.94 12.39
C VAL A 213 -10.19 -42.42 13.31
N ILE A 214 -9.30 -43.26 12.80
CA ILE A 214 -8.04 -43.63 13.44
C ILE A 214 -6.92 -42.95 12.67
N PHE A 215 -6.27 -41.98 13.30
CA PHE A 215 -5.09 -41.32 12.75
C PHE A 215 -3.87 -42.22 12.92
N LYS A 216 -3.17 -42.51 11.82
CA LYS A 216 -1.98 -43.35 11.76
C LYS A 216 -0.79 -42.59 11.19
N VAL A 217 0.40 -42.82 11.75
CA VAL A 217 1.68 -42.30 11.24
C VAL A 217 2.64 -43.46 11.09
N GLY A 218 3.23 -43.64 9.91
CA GLY A 218 4.05 -44.81 9.59
C GLY A 218 3.32 -46.15 9.82
N GLY A 219 1.98 -46.16 9.72
CA GLY A 219 1.12 -47.32 10.02
C GLY A 219 0.74 -47.51 11.49
N VAL A 220 1.37 -46.79 12.43
CA VAL A 220 1.08 -46.89 13.86
C VAL A 220 -0.12 -46.00 14.23
N PRO A 221 -1.17 -46.54 14.89
CA PRO A 221 -2.31 -45.75 15.34
C PRO A 221 -1.93 -44.83 16.50
N LEU A 222 -2.18 -43.53 16.34
CA LEU A 222 -1.86 -42.50 17.34
C LEU A 222 -3.09 -41.96 18.06
N LEU A 223 -4.20 -41.75 17.35
CA LEU A 223 -5.38 -41.09 17.90
C LEU A 223 -6.67 -41.63 17.28
N TYR A 224 -7.71 -41.79 18.10
CA TYR A 224 -9.08 -42.03 17.66
C TYR A 224 -9.92 -40.75 17.74
N ILE A 225 -10.63 -40.42 16.66
CA ILE A 225 -11.52 -39.25 16.53
C ILE A 225 -12.90 -39.74 16.07
N PRO A 226 -13.97 -39.59 16.87
CA PRO A 226 -15.30 -40.07 16.49
C PRO A 226 -15.82 -39.48 15.17
N VAL A 227 -15.60 -38.18 14.94
CA VAL A 227 -15.94 -37.49 13.69
C VAL A 227 -14.89 -36.41 13.39
N TYR A 228 -14.36 -36.42 12.17
CA TYR A 228 -13.48 -35.38 11.62
C TYR A 228 -14.22 -34.62 10.53
N ARG A 229 -14.37 -33.30 10.66
CA ARG A 229 -15.08 -32.45 9.69
C ARG A 229 -14.20 -31.29 9.22
N ARG A 230 -14.14 -31.06 7.91
CA ARG A 230 -13.28 -30.06 7.27
C ARG A 230 -14.05 -29.26 6.22
N ASP A 231 -13.76 -27.96 6.06
CA ASP A 231 -14.29 -27.11 4.98
C ASP A 231 -13.37 -27.17 3.76
N LEU A 232 -13.93 -27.28 2.56
CA LEU A 232 -13.18 -27.41 1.30
C LEU A 232 -13.29 -26.16 0.38
N ARG A 233 -13.91 -25.06 0.83
CA ARG A 233 -14.06 -23.83 0.01
C ARG A 233 -12.76 -23.04 -0.15
N LYS A 234 -12.46 -22.61 -1.39
CA LYS A 234 -11.23 -21.87 -1.76
C LYS A 234 -11.09 -20.49 -1.08
N ASP A 235 -12.17 -19.88 -0.59
CA ASP A 235 -12.21 -18.50 -0.08
C ASP A 235 -12.20 -18.36 1.46
N LYS A 236 -12.25 -19.45 2.25
CA LYS A 236 -12.35 -19.35 3.72
C LYS A 236 -11.63 -20.45 4.54
N ARG A 237 -11.08 -19.97 5.67
CA ARG A 237 -10.19 -20.63 6.65
C ARG A 237 -10.95 -21.42 7.75
N ALA A 238 -10.29 -22.42 8.33
CA ALA A 238 -10.76 -23.41 9.32
C ALA A 238 -11.85 -22.96 10.32
N LYS A 239 -12.87 -23.81 10.51
CA LYS A 239 -14.10 -23.59 11.31
C LYS A 239 -13.92 -23.65 12.83
N VAL A 240 -12.95 -24.39 13.35
CA VAL A 240 -12.56 -24.46 14.78
C VAL A 240 -11.07 -24.72 14.82
N ILE A 241 -10.34 -23.98 15.65
CA ILE A 241 -8.88 -24.16 15.80
C ILE A 241 -8.64 -24.64 17.22
N VAL A 242 -8.26 -25.91 17.37
CA VAL A 242 -7.83 -26.48 18.65
C VAL A 242 -6.31 -26.53 18.64
N LYS A 243 -5.72 -25.90 19.64
CA LYS A 243 -4.29 -25.89 19.87
C LYS A 243 -4.00 -26.65 21.14
N LEU A 244 -3.10 -27.61 21.08
CA LEU A 244 -2.64 -28.38 22.23
C LEU A 244 -1.16 -28.07 22.40
N GLY A 245 -0.64 -28.07 23.62
CA GLY A 245 0.79 -27.83 23.87
C GLY A 245 1.24 -28.20 25.27
N THR A 246 2.56 -28.13 25.47
CA THR A 246 3.17 -28.08 26.79
C THR A 246 4.37 -27.15 26.72
N ASP A 247 4.54 -26.29 27.73
CA ASP A 247 5.74 -25.47 27.90
C ASP A 247 6.02 -25.18 29.38
N SER A 248 7.25 -24.77 29.68
CA SER A 248 7.70 -24.48 31.05
C SER A 248 6.93 -23.33 31.75
N TYR A 249 6.26 -22.45 31.01
CA TYR A 249 5.54 -21.28 31.52
C TYR A 249 4.04 -21.56 31.81
N GLN A 250 3.38 -22.38 30.99
CA GLN A 250 1.94 -22.69 31.06
C GLN A 250 1.65 -24.15 31.47
N GLY A 251 2.67 -25.02 31.43
CA GLY A 251 2.52 -26.47 31.51
C GLY A 251 1.76 -27.01 30.31
N ASN A 252 1.12 -28.18 30.45
CA ASN A 252 0.18 -28.71 29.47
C ASN A 252 -0.97 -27.72 29.23
N TYR A 253 -1.28 -27.40 27.98
CA TYR A 253 -2.34 -26.48 27.62
C TYR A 253 -3.21 -26.97 26.45
N ILE A 254 -4.45 -26.51 26.43
CA ILE A 254 -5.38 -26.57 25.32
C ILE A 254 -5.97 -25.17 25.10
N ASN A 255 -5.80 -24.63 23.89
CA ASN A 255 -6.42 -23.38 23.45
C ASN A 255 -7.40 -23.69 22.31
N VAL A 256 -8.69 -23.51 22.55
CA VAL A 256 -9.74 -23.62 21.54
C VAL A 256 -10.12 -22.22 21.08
N ILE A 257 -9.98 -21.96 19.79
CA ILE A 257 -10.46 -20.74 19.13
C ILE A 257 -11.65 -21.15 18.28
N LEU A 258 -12.83 -20.64 18.63
CA LEU A 258 -14.09 -20.90 17.95
C LEU A 258 -14.53 -19.63 17.19
N PRO A 259 -14.26 -19.52 15.89
CA PRO A 259 -14.76 -18.44 15.05
C PRO A 259 -16.30 -18.38 15.07
N VAL A 260 -16.87 -17.26 15.51
CA VAL A 260 -18.34 -17.07 15.58
C VAL A 260 -18.87 -16.34 14.35
N ALA A 261 -18.06 -15.46 13.74
CA ALA A 261 -18.41 -14.78 12.50
C ALA A 261 -17.14 -14.44 11.72
N ARG A 262 -17.06 -14.85 10.46
CA ARG A 262 -15.94 -14.53 9.56
C ARG A 262 -16.46 -13.95 8.24
N ARG A 263 -17.10 -12.78 8.29
CA ARG A 263 -17.52 -12.00 7.11
C ARG A 263 -16.48 -10.92 6.79
N PHE A 264 -16.50 -10.38 5.57
CA PHE A 264 -15.54 -9.32 5.18
C PHE A 264 -15.59 -8.08 6.11
N ARG A 265 -16.77 -7.74 6.66
CA ARG A 265 -16.96 -6.62 7.60
C ARG A 265 -16.64 -6.95 9.05
N TYR A 266 -16.72 -8.21 9.46
CA TYR A 266 -16.53 -8.63 10.85
C TYR A 266 -15.93 -10.04 10.94
N ASP A 267 -14.81 -10.15 11.65
CA ASP A 267 -14.09 -11.38 11.96
C ASP A 267 -13.95 -11.52 13.48
N GLY A 268 -14.70 -12.43 14.09
CA GLY A 268 -14.71 -12.67 15.52
C GLY A 268 -14.64 -14.13 15.91
N ALA A 269 -14.07 -14.38 17.08
CA ALA A 269 -13.86 -15.70 17.65
C ALA A 269 -14.04 -15.70 19.17
N LEU A 270 -14.58 -16.79 19.69
CA LEU A 270 -14.51 -17.14 21.11
C LEU A 270 -13.19 -17.86 21.38
N LEU A 271 -12.66 -17.63 22.57
CA LEU A 271 -11.38 -18.14 23.03
C LEU A 271 -11.64 -18.96 24.29
N PHE A 272 -11.13 -20.17 24.33
CA PHE A 272 -11.05 -21.00 25.53
C PHE A 272 -9.61 -21.46 25.70
N GLU A 273 -9.05 -21.26 26.88
CA GLU A 273 -7.70 -21.60 27.26
C GLU A 273 -7.80 -22.44 28.53
N TYR A 274 -7.19 -23.62 28.53
CA TYR A 274 -6.91 -24.37 29.74
C TYR A 274 -5.43 -24.65 29.75
N THR A 275 -4.81 -24.39 30.90
CA THR A 275 -3.39 -24.63 31.13
C THR A 275 -3.26 -25.29 32.50
N SER A 276 -2.36 -26.25 32.63
CA SER A 276 -2.13 -26.96 33.89
C SER A 276 -1.47 -26.05 34.94
N ARG A 277 -0.66 -25.06 34.53
CA ARG A 277 0.02 -24.14 35.46
C ARG A 277 -0.62 -22.76 35.60
N ARG A 278 -1.44 -22.31 34.65
CA ARG A 278 -2.08 -20.97 34.69
C ARG A 278 -3.62 -21.05 34.76
N GLY A 279 -4.15 -22.26 34.83
CA GLY A 279 -5.58 -22.56 34.91
C GLY A 279 -6.35 -22.23 33.65
N MET A 280 -7.63 -21.94 33.84
CA MET A 280 -8.58 -21.68 32.76
C MET A 280 -8.67 -20.19 32.44
N GLY A 281 -8.84 -19.90 31.15
CA GLY A 281 -9.19 -18.61 30.61
C GLY A 281 -10.25 -18.75 29.52
N GLU A 282 -11.08 -17.76 29.38
CA GLU A 282 -12.08 -17.69 28.33
C GLU A 282 -12.27 -16.25 27.88
N GLY A 283 -12.78 -16.06 26.67
CA GLY A 283 -12.97 -14.73 26.14
C GLY A 283 -13.53 -14.72 24.74
N GLY A 284 -13.53 -13.52 24.16
CA GLY A 284 -13.88 -13.32 22.77
C GLY A 284 -13.04 -12.20 22.19
N GLU A 285 -12.74 -12.31 20.91
CA GLU A 285 -12.13 -11.24 20.14
C GLU A 285 -12.91 -11.02 18.84
N GLY A 286 -12.88 -9.79 18.36
CA GLY A 286 -13.58 -9.39 17.15
C GLY A 286 -12.87 -8.24 16.48
N LYS A 287 -12.78 -8.28 15.16
CA LYS A 287 -12.30 -7.21 14.31
C LYS A 287 -13.45 -6.80 13.41
N TYR A 288 -13.76 -5.52 13.36
CA TYR A 288 -14.64 -4.98 12.34
C TYR A 288 -13.84 -4.09 11.40
N ASN A 289 -14.16 -4.16 10.11
CA ASN A 289 -13.54 -3.35 9.08
C ASN A 289 -14.58 -3.02 8.02
N VAL A 290 -15.06 -1.79 8.05
CA VAL A 290 -16.02 -1.26 7.07
C VAL A 290 -15.30 -0.20 6.25
N ARG A 291 -15.32 -0.39 4.93
CA ARG A 291 -14.72 0.49 3.92
C ARG A 291 -15.71 0.62 2.78
N ASP A 292 -16.87 1.16 3.10
CA ASP A 292 -17.92 1.24 2.10
C ASP A 292 -17.84 2.57 1.37
N VAL A 293 -18.08 2.53 0.07
CA VAL A 293 -18.21 3.70 -0.79
C VAL A 293 -19.66 3.79 -1.24
N LYS A 294 -20.27 4.96 -1.07
CA LYS A 294 -21.54 5.29 -1.70
C LYS A 294 -21.23 5.94 -3.04
N PHE A 295 -21.74 5.38 -4.13
CA PHE A 295 -21.53 5.92 -5.46
C PHE A 295 -22.76 5.73 -6.33
N LYS A 296 -22.85 6.54 -7.39
CA LYS A 296 -23.80 6.36 -8.48
C LYS A 296 -23.07 5.76 -9.68
N GLU A 297 -23.76 4.95 -10.48
CA GLU A 297 -23.19 4.36 -11.69
C GLU A 297 -24.06 4.56 -12.94
N ILE A 298 -23.39 4.74 -14.07
CA ILE A 298 -23.94 4.52 -15.40
C ILE A 298 -23.28 3.25 -15.93
N LYS A 299 -24.10 2.25 -16.30
CA LYS A 299 -23.64 0.93 -16.72
C LYS A 299 -24.26 0.57 -18.07
N LEU A 300 -23.43 0.30 -19.06
CA LEU A 300 -23.85 -0.25 -20.37
C LEU A 300 -23.35 -1.68 -20.50
N ARG A 301 -24.17 -2.60 -21.02
CA ARG A 301 -23.76 -3.99 -21.23
C ARG A 301 -22.94 -4.12 -22.51
N LYS A 302 -21.89 -4.93 -22.43
CA LYS A 302 -21.16 -5.40 -23.61
C LYS A 302 -21.96 -6.53 -24.28
N PRO A 303 -22.19 -6.48 -25.60
CA PRO A 303 -22.77 -7.61 -26.34
C PRO A 303 -21.94 -8.88 -26.08
N GLU A 304 -22.56 -10.02 -25.76
CA GLU A 304 -21.82 -11.27 -25.50
C GLU A 304 -21.33 -11.93 -26.81
N ASP A 305 -22.04 -11.71 -27.92
CA ASP A 305 -21.74 -12.24 -29.27
C ASP A 305 -21.73 -11.14 -30.36
N GLY A 306 -21.49 -9.89 -29.95
CA GLY A 306 -21.60 -8.75 -30.87
C GLY A 306 -20.45 -8.62 -31.84
N THR A 307 -20.70 -8.02 -33.00
CA THR A 307 -19.62 -7.71 -33.95
C THR A 307 -18.69 -6.64 -33.36
N PRO A 308 -17.43 -6.53 -33.84
CA PRO A 308 -16.53 -5.44 -33.43
C PRO A 308 -17.15 -4.04 -33.63
N GLU A 309 -18.06 -3.88 -34.59
CA GLU A 309 -18.80 -2.64 -34.83
C GLU A 309 -19.83 -2.36 -33.72
N GLU A 310 -20.53 -3.38 -33.24
CA GLU A 310 -21.49 -3.25 -32.14
C GLU A 310 -20.78 -2.97 -30.80
N GLU A 311 -19.65 -3.61 -30.54
CA GLU A 311 -18.82 -3.30 -29.36
C GLU A 311 -18.31 -1.86 -29.40
N LYS A 312 -17.79 -1.43 -30.56
CA LYS A 312 -17.31 -0.07 -30.77
C LYS A 312 -18.42 0.97 -30.62
N ALA A 313 -19.64 0.69 -31.08
CA ALA A 313 -20.78 1.58 -30.91
C ALA A 313 -21.15 1.80 -29.43
N VAL A 314 -21.08 0.74 -28.60
CA VAL A 314 -21.32 0.86 -27.14
C VAL A 314 -20.18 1.62 -26.45
N GLU A 315 -18.94 1.43 -26.89
CA GLU A 315 -17.77 2.18 -26.42
C GLU A 315 -17.88 3.68 -26.75
N GLU A 316 -18.15 4.03 -28.01
CA GLU A 316 -18.35 5.42 -28.43
C GLU A 316 -19.51 6.08 -27.66
N ARG A 317 -20.55 5.31 -27.35
CA ARG A 317 -21.70 5.78 -26.56
C ARG A 317 -21.34 6.09 -25.11
N ILE A 318 -20.61 5.21 -24.41
CA ILE A 318 -20.19 5.47 -23.02
C ILE A 318 -19.20 6.66 -22.97
N GLU A 319 -18.36 6.83 -23.99
CA GLU A 319 -17.46 7.98 -24.10
C GLU A 319 -18.20 9.29 -24.36
N GLU A 320 -19.23 9.28 -25.21
CA GLU A 320 -20.13 10.44 -25.40
C GLU A 320 -20.79 10.85 -24.07
N ILE A 321 -21.30 9.87 -23.30
CA ILE A 321 -21.87 10.11 -21.98
C ILE A 321 -20.83 10.74 -21.04
N LEU A 322 -19.58 10.24 -21.03
CA LEU A 322 -18.51 10.83 -20.22
C LEU A 322 -18.20 12.28 -20.63
N ARG A 323 -18.15 12.58 -21.94
CA ARG A 323 -17.95 13.94 -22.45
C ARG A 323 -19.09 14.88 -22.06
N ARG A 324 -20.35 14.42 -22.12
CA ARG A 324 -21.51 15.15 -21.59
C ARG A 324 -21.34 15.44 -20.09
N LEU A 325 -20.98 14.43 -19.30
CA LEU A 325 -20.75 14.59 -17.85
C LEU A 325 -19.58 15.52 -17.50
N LYS A 326 -18.55 15.59 -18.34
CA LYS A 326 -17.42 16.54 -18.21
C LYS A 326 -17.80 17.97 -18.61
N GLY A 327 -19.00 18.17 -19.16
CA GLY A 327 -19.52 19.47 -19.57
C GLY A 327 -19.03 19.94 -20.94
N ASP A 328 -18.46 19.04 -21.76
CA ASP A 328 -17.94 19.38 -23.09
C ASP A 328 -19.06 19.86 -24.03
N PHE A 329 -20.28 19.38 -23.80
CA PHE A 329 -21.50 19.75 -24.54
C PHE A 329 -22.34 20.82 -23.83
N ASN A 330 -21.82 21.47 -22.77
CA ASN A 330 -22.49 22.62 -22.17
C ASN A 330 -22.57 23.72 -23.22
N ARG A 331 -23.76 24.31 -23.37
CA ARG A 331 -23.97 25.43 -24.29
C ARG A 331 -23.92 26.73 -23.51
N TYR A 332 -23.23 27.71 -24.07
CA TYR A 332 -23.09 29.03 -23.49
C TYR A 332 -23.63 30.04 -24.49
N HIS A 333 -24.54 30.90 -24.04
CA HIS A 333 -24.97 32.05 -24.83
C HIS A 333 -24.01 33.21 -24.55
N LEU A 334 -23.20 33.56 -25.55
CA LEU A 334 -22.09 34.51 -25.38
C LEU A 334 -22.25 35.73 -26.27
N LYS A 335 -21.78 36.88 -25.77
CA LYS A 335 -21.39 38.01 -26.61
C LYS A 335 -19.86 38.10 -26.67
N GLN A 336 -19.28 38.48 -27.82
CA GLN A 336 -17.86 38.73 -28.00
C GLN A 336 -17.53 40.13 -28.51
N ILE A 337 -16.36 40.61 -28.11
CA ILE A 337 -15.62 41.67 -28.81
C ILE A 337 -14.34 41.03 -29.32
N PHE A 338 -14.17 41.00 -30.63
CA PHE A 338 -12.95 40.51 -31.27
C PHE A 338 -12.17 41.68 -31.86
N LEU A 339 -10.89 41.78 -31.51
CA LEU A 339 -9.97 42.75 -32.08
C LEU A 339 -8.91 42.01 -32.88
N GLU A 340 -8.95 42.17 -34.19
CA GLU A 340 -8.09 41.42 -35.10
C GLU A 340 -6.67 41.99 -35.13
N TYR A 341 -5.66 41.12 -35.19
CA TYR A 341 -4.32 41.57 -35.51
C TYR A 341 -4.21 41.82 -37.01
N LYS A 342 -4.20 43.10 -37.42
CA LYS A 342 -4.01 43.48 -38.82
C LYS A 342 -2.55 43.26 -39.21
N ILE A 343 -2.33 42.32 -40.12
CA ILE A 343 -1.02 42.05 -40.72
C ILE A 343 -0.62 43.26 -41.56
N ASP A 344 0.54 43.84 -41.28
CA ASP A 344 1.11 44.93 -42.09
C ASP A 344 2.13 44.41 -43.13
N GLU A 345 2.53 45.26 -44.07
CA GLU A 345 3.51 44.89 -45.09
C GLU A 345 4.87 44.51 -44.50
N ALA A 346 5.21 45.03 -43.31
CA ALA A 346 6.46 44.68 -42.64
C ALA A 346 6.42 43.26 -42.05
N ASP A 347 5.26 42.81 -41.56
CA ASP A 347 5.01 41.44 -41.09
C ASP A 347 5.16 40.42 -42.24
N VAL A 348 4.64 40.78 -43.43
CA VAL A 348 4.81 40.00 -44.66
C VAL A 348 6.28 39.92 -45.05
N GLN A 349 6.99 41.05 -45.09
CA GLN A 349 8.41 41.11 -45.44
C GLN A 349 9.30 40.31 -44.46
N ARG A 350 8.96 40.29 -43.16
CA ARG A 350 9.70 39.47 -42.17
C ARG A 350 9.49 37.97 -42.40
N ALA A 351 8.25 37.56 -42.67
CA ALA A 351 7.94 36.16 -42.96
C ALA A 351 8.56 35.72 -44.31
N GLU A 352 8.56 36.60 -45.30
CA GLU A 352 9.20 36.41 -46.60
C GLU A 352 10.71 36.26 -46.46
N ALA A 353 11.39 37.15 -45.73
CA ALA A 353 12.83 37.03 -45.46
C ALA A 353 13.21 35.73 -44.71
N ARG A 354 12.36 35.27 -43.78
CA ARG A 354 12.54 33.98 -43.09
C ARG A 354 12.33 32.80 -44.04
N ALA A 355 11.41 32.92 -45.00
CA ALA A 355 11.19 31.93 -46.04
C ALA A 355 12.33 31.89 -47.05
N GLU A 356 12.88 33.04 -47.45
CA GLU A 356 14.08 33.15 -48.28
C GLU A 356 15.28 32.50 -47.61
N GLU A 357 15.48 32.72 -46.31
CA GLU A 357 16.55 32.08 -45.55
C GLU A 357 16.37 30.55 -45.49
N ALA A 358 15.14 30.08 -45.23
CA ALA A 358 14.83 28.66 -45.18
C ALA A 358 15.00 27.98 -46.55
N HIS A 359 14.56 28.63 -47.63
CA HIS A 359 14.67 28.17 -49.00
C HIS A 359 16.13 28.10 -49.46
N ALA A 360 16.92 29.15 -49.21
CA ALA A 360 18.35 29.18 -49.54
C ALA A 360 19.12 28.04 -48.85
N LYS A 361 18.74 27.67 -47.63
CA LYS A 361 19.30 26.52 -46.89
C LYS A 361 18.77 25.18 -47.41
N ALA A 362 17.52 25.13 -47.88
CA ALA A 362 16.89 23.92 -48.37
C ALA A 362 17.41 23.48 -49.75
N VAL A 363 17.81 24.41 -50.62
CA VAL A 363 18.33 24.15 -51.97
C VAL A 363 19.84 23.81 -51.98
N ALA A 364 20.55 24.00 -50.86
CA ALA A 364 21.97 23.68 -50.77
C ALA A 364 22.26 22.17 -50.94
N GLU A 365 23.31 21.82 -51.69
CA GLU A 365 23.68 20.43 -51.96
C GLU A 365 23.93 19.65 -50.65
N GLY A 366 23.16 18.59 -50.40
CA GLY A 366 23.21 17.79 -49.17
C GLY A 366 22.38 18.32 -47.98
N ALA A 367 21.52 19.32 -48.17
CA ALA A 367 20.66 19.87 -47.12
C ALA A 367 19.70 18.83 -46.51
N ASN A 368 19.59 18.82 -45.18
CA ASN A 368 18.63 17.99 -44.45
C ASN A 368 17.28 18.72 -44.30
N PHE A 369 16.41 18.55 -45.29
CA PHE A 369 15.09 19.19 -45.32
C PHE A 369 14.24 18.87 -44.07
N ALA A 370 14.33 17.64 -43.55
CA ALA A 370 13.61 17.24 -42.34
C ALA A 370 14.08 18.00 -41.08
N GLN A 371 15.36 18.36 -41.00
CA GLN A 371 15.87 19.20 -39.91
C GLN A 371 15.45 20.67 -40.09
N LEU A 372 15.51 21.20 -41.32
CA LEU A 372 15.04 22.55 -41.63
C LEU A 372 13.54 22.72 -41.34
N ALA A 373 12.72 21.71 -41.63
CA ALA A 373 11.31 21.71 -41.26
C ALA A 373 11.11 21.79 -39.74
N ARG A 374 11.93 21.09 -38.94
CA ARG A 374 11.89 21.21 -37.47
C ARG A 374 12.31 22.59 -36.97
N ASP A 375 13.25 23.23 -37.65
CA ASP A 375 13.85 24.49 -37.20
C ASP A 375 13.03 25.71 -37.66
N TYR A 376 12.50 25.68 -38.89
CA TYR A 376 11.86 26.83 -39.55
C TYR A 376 10.34 26.71 -39.72
N SER A 377 9.77 25.50 -39.79
CA SER A 377 8.33 25.38 -40.04
C SER A 377 7.50 25.78 -38.81
N ASP A 378 6.37 26.43 -39.07
CA ASP A 378 5.34 26.77 -38.10
C ASP A 378 4.13 25.82 -38.18
N ASP A 379 4.12 24.82 -39.08
CA ASP A 379 3.09 23.77 -39.10
C ASP A 379 3.31 22.76 -37.97
N THR A 380 2.59 22.94 -36.86
CA THR A 380 2.70 22.10 -35.68
C THR A 380 2.35 20.62 -35.89
N ASN A 381 1.63 20.28 -36.96
CA ASN A 381 1.22 18.90 -37.23
C ASN A 381 2.37 18.06 -37.79
N THR A 382 3.18 18.63 -38.70
CA THR A 382 4.24 17.90 -39.41
C THR A 382 5.66 18.33 -39.01
N LYS A 383 5.84 19.51 -38.40
CA LYS A 383 7.14 20.06 -37.97
C LYS A 383 7.99 19.03 -37.22
N TYR A 384 7.43 18.36 -36.20
CA TYR A 384 8.16 17.40 -35.39
C TYR A 384 8.52 16.10 -36.14
N GLN A 385 7.78 15.80 -37.22
CA GLN A 385 8.05 14.69 -38.15
C GLN A 385 8.96 15.10 -39.33
N GLY A 386 9.55 16.29 -39.26
CA GLY A 386 10.42 16.83 -40.29
C GLY A 386 9.67 17.24 -41.55
N GLY A 387 8.44 17.75 -41.38
CA GLY A 387 7.60 18.26 -42.46
C GLY A 387 6.95 17.18 -43.33
N ASP A 388 7.02 15.89 -42.95
CA ASP A 388 6.49 14.77 -43.76
C ASP A 388 4.96 14.83 -43.84
N LEU A 389 4.43 14.94 -45.07
CA LEU A 389 3.00 14.91 -45.36
C LEU A 389 2.52 13.51 -45.82
N GLY A 390 3.44 12.53 -45.93
CA GLY A 390 3.13 11.21 -46.46
C GLY A 390 2.94 11.20 -47.98
N PHE A 391 2.29 10.15 -48.48
CA PHE A 391 1.93 10.01 -49.90
C PHE A 391 0.63 10.77 -50.19
N ILE A 392 0.62 11.51 -51.28
CA ILE A 392 -0.47 12.37 -51.74
C ILE A 392 -0.77 12.01 -53.19
N MET A 393 -2.06 11.77 -53.48
CA MET A 393 -2.58 11.60 -54.84
C MET A 393 -3.10 12.92 -55.40
N GLU A 394 -2.96 13.13 -56.72
CA GLU A 394 -3.47 14.31 -57.40
C GLU A 394 -5.01 14.35 -57.29
N GLY A 395 -5.56 15.42 -56.69
CA GLY A 395 -6.99 15.61 -56.46
C GLY A 395 -7.52 15.06 -55.13
N GLU A 396 -6.65 14.63 -54.20
CA GLU A 396 -7.04 14.15 -52.86
C GLU A 396 -7.36 15.28 -51.86
N GLU A 397 -7.26 16.55 -52.30
CA GLU A 397 -7.51 17.76 -51.49
C GLU A 397 -6.67 17.87 -50.18
N LYS A 398 -5.56 17.13 -50.09
CA LYS A 398 -4.63 17.18 -48.95
C LYS A 398 -3.69 18.40 -48.97
N LEU A 399 -3.54 19.06 -50.11
CA LEU A 399 -2.75 20.28 -50.30
C LEU A 399 -3.64 21.40 -50.83
N GLU A 400 -3.25 22.65 -50.56
CA GLU A 400 -3.87 23.81 -51.21
C GLU A 400 -3.61 23.74 -52.73
N PRO A 401 -4.57 24.13 -53.61
CA PRO A 401 -4.45 23.97 -55.06
C PRO A 401 -3.16 24.56 -55.65
N GLU A 402 -2.68 25.66 -55.08
CA GLU A 402 -1.43 26.32 -55.47
C GLU A 402 -0.18 25.48 -55.10
N LEU A 403 -0.22 24.77 -53.98
CA LEU A 403 0.86 23.89 -53.51
C LEU A 403 0.85 22.56 -54.25
N GLU A 404 -0.34 21.98 -54.46
CA GLU A 404 -0.52 20.72 -55.17
C GLU A 404 0.01 20.82 -56.60
N LYS A 405 -0.36 21.89 -57.31
CA LYS A 405 0.10 22.14 -58.68
C LYS A 405 1.63 22.19 -58.80
N VAL A 406 2.32 22.75 -57.81
CA VAL A 406 3.79 22.82 -57.80
C VAL A 406 4.39 21.48 -57.38
N ALA A 407 3.82 20.80 -56.38
CA ALA A 407 4.32 19.52 -55.88
C ALA A 407 4.39 18.44 -56.99
N PHE A 408 3.37 18.34 -57.84
CA PHE A 408 3.33 17.36 -58.93
C PHE A 408 4.19 17.72 -60.16
N GLN A 409 4.80 18.91 -60.18
CA GLN A 409 5.72 19.34 -61.24
C GLN A 409 7.21 19.11 -60.89
N LEU A 410 7.51 18.78 -59.62
CA LEU A 410 8.88 18.61 -59.12
C LEU A 410 9.38 17.17 -59.32
N GLN A 411 10.67 17.00 -59.58
CA GLN A 411 11.32 15.68 -59.61
C GLN A 411 11.67 15.18 -58.20
N PRO A 412 11.85 13.87 -57.95
CA PRO A 412 12.27 13.38 -56.64
C PRO A 412 13.63 13.97 -56.24
N GLY A 413 13.68 14.52 -55.03
CA GLY A 413 14.82 15.22 -54.48
C GLY A 413 14.80 16.73 -54.73
N GLU A 414 13.93 17.23 -55.61
CA GLU A 414 13.82 18.65 -55.95
C GLU A 414 13.03 19.43 -54.88
N VAL A 415 13.49 20.65 -54.60
CA VAL A 415 12.85 21.59 -53.67
C VAL A 415 12.16 22.68 -54.50
N SER A 416 10.93 23.02 -54.14
CA SER A 416 10.17 24.08 -54.82
C SER A 416 10.75 25.45 -54.52
N ASP A 417 10.49 26.41 -55.42
CA ASP A 417 10.54 27.83 -55.07
C ASP A 417 9.57 28.14 -53.90
N ILE A 418 9.71 29.34 -53.31
CA ILE A 418 8.83 29.79 -52.24
C ILE A 418 7.43 30.07 -52.80
N ILE A 419 6.44 29.34 -52.30
CA ILE A 419 5.05 29.47 -52.72
C ILE A 419 4.28 30.27 -51.67
N ARG A 420 3.79 31.44 -52.05
CA ARG A 420 2.96 32.26 -51.17
C ARG A 420 1.50 31.81 -51.26
N THR A 421 0.92 31.44 -50.13
CA THR A 421 -0.51 31.17 -49.98
C THR A 421 -1.12 32.09 -48.92
N GLU A 422 -2.43 32.01 -48.70
CA GLU A 422 -3.12 32.81 -47.67
C GLU A 422 -2.60 32.53 -46.25
N LYS A 423 -2.11 31.31 -45.98
CA LYS A 423 -1.58 30.92 -44.66
C LYS A 423 -0.13 31.34 -44.43
N GLY A 424 0.60 31.68 -45.49
CA GLY A 424 1.99 32.12 -45.42
C GLY A 424 2.83 31.60 -46.58
N PHE A 425 4.13 31.45 -46.33
CA PHE A 425 5.11 31.03 -47.33
C PHE A 425 5.43 29.55 -47.15
N ASN A 426 5.30 28.77 -48.22
CA ASN A 426 5.48 27.33 -48.23
C ASN A 426 6.66 26.94 -49.11
N ILE A 427 7.44 25.98 -48.65
CA ILE A 427 8.52 25.37 -49.42
C ILE A 427 8.28 23.86 -49.41
N LEU A 428 8.24 23.24 -50.58
CA LEU A 428 7.94 21.82 -50.74
C LEU A 428 9.20 21.07 -51.19
N LYS A 429 9.28 19.78 -50.83
CA LYS A 429 10.26 18.85 -51.38
C LYS A 429 9.59 17.52 -51.67
N VAL A 430 9.70 17.05 -52.91
CA VAL A 430 9.22 15.70 -53.28
C VAL A 430 10.34 14.71 -52.96
N GLU A 431 10.07 13.73 -52.11
CA GLU A 431 11.05 12.71 -51.73
C GLU A 431 11.01 11.50 -52.68
N GLN A 432 9.83 11.12 -53.17
CA GLN A 432 9.65 9.92 -53.97
C GLN A 432 8.38 10.01 -54.84
N PHE A 433 8.45 9.46 -56.06
CA PHE A 433 7.30 9.10 -56.89
C PHE A 433 7.00 7.60 -56.75
N MET A 434 5.72 7.24 -56.74
CA MET A 434 5.26 5.86 -56.78
C MET A 434 4.12 5.74 -57.80
N ASP A 435 4.35 4.94 -58.83
CA ASP A 435 3.36 4.63 -59.87
C ASP A 435 2.91 3.19 -59.69
N GLU A 436 1.79 3.00 -59.00
CA GLU A 436 1.18 1.69 -58.82
C GLU A 436 -0.23 1.68 -59.41
N TYR A 437 -0.52 0.72 -60.30
CA TYR A 437 -1.82 0.55 -60.97
C TYR A 437 -2.37 1.79 -61.72
N GLY A 438 -1.49 2.65 -62.25
CA GLY A 438 -1.90 3.83 -63.03
C GLY A 438 -2.34 5.03 -62.19
N VAL A 439 -2.07 5.00 -60.87
CA VAL A 439 -2.24 6.13 -59.96
C VAL A 439 -0.86 6.70 -59.63
N HIS A 440 -0.67 7.99 -59.86
CA HIS A 440 0.57 8.72 -59.59
C HIS A 440 0.54 9.27 -58.16
N GLU A 441 1.33 8.70 -57.24
CA GLU A 441 1.48 9.17 -55.85
C GLU A 441 2.84 9.85 -55.62
N ILE A 442 2.84 10.99 -54.93
CA ILE A 442 4.06 11.67 -54.47
C ILE A 442 4.19 11.68 -52.97
N LYS A 443 5.40 11.43 -52.47
CA LYS A 443 5.74 11.67 -51.07
C LYS A 443 6.32 13.07 -50.89
N VAL A 444 5.64 13.92 -50.13
CA VAL A 444 6.01 15.35 -49.99
C VAL A 444 6.43 15.69 -48.57
N ARG A 445 7.46 16.53 -48.44
CA ARG A 445 7.75 17.27 -47.21
C ARG A 445 7.48 18.75 -47.42
N HIS A 446 7.02 19.45 -46.39
CA HIS A 446 6.83 20.90 -46.46
C HIS A 446 7.41 21.69 -45.28
N ILE A 447 7.70 22.96 -45.54
CA ILE A 447 8.01 23.99 -44.55
C ILE A 447 7.01 25.12 -44.75
N LEU A 448 6.01 25.21 -43.88
CA LEU A 448 5.13 26.38 -43.79
C LEU A 448 5.75 27.42 -42.85
N ILE A 449 5.90 28.66 -43.30
CA ILE A 449 6.24 29.83 -42.47
C ILE A 449 5.03 30.75 -42.47
N THR A 450 4.37 30.84 -41.31
CA THR A 450 3.14 31.65 -41.17
C THR A 450 3.47 33.13 -41.06
N ILE A 451 2.62 33.97 -41.63
CA ILE A 451 2.73 35.43 -41.45
C ILE A 451 2.16 35.76 -40.07
N GLN A 452 3.04 36.11 -39.13
CA GLN A 452 2.66 36.42 -37.75
C GLN A 452 2.75 37.93 -37.48
N PRO A 453 1.76 38.52 -36.78
CA PRO A 453 1.77 39.95 -36.48
C PRO A 453 2.93 40.30 -35.53
N SER A 454 3.54 41.47 -35.75
CA SER A 454 4.65 41.95 -34.92
C SER A 454 4.26 42.12 -33.45
N ASP A 455 5.27 42.11 -32.57
CA ASP A 455 5.05 42.44 -31.15
C ASP A 455 4.51 43.87 -30.98
N GLU A 456 4.83 44.79 -31.90
CA GLU A 456 4.30 46.15 -31.91
C GLU A 456 2.80 46.16 -32.25
N THR A 457 2.39 45.48 -33.33
CA THR A 457 0.99 45.28 -33.73
C THR A 457 0.19 44.61 -32.62
N LYS A 458 0.75 43.56 -32.00
CA LYS A 458 0.14 42.88 -30.85
C LYS A 458 -0.03 43.81 -29.64
N ASN A 459 0.95 44.66 -29.34
CA ASN A 459 0.89 45.61 -28.23
C ASN A 459 -0.10 46.75 -28.47
N GLN A 460 -0.23 47.23 -29.70
CA GLN A 460 -1.22 48.26 -30.07
C GLN A 460 -2.65 47.74 -29.86
N VAL A 461 -2.95 46.56 -30.41
CA VAL A 461 -4.27 45.90 -30.23
C VAL A 461 -4.52 45.55 -28.76
N ARG A 462 -3.49 45.14 -28.01
CA ARG A 462 -3.58 44.90 -26.55
C ARG A 462 -3.89 46.15 -25.75
N THR A 463 -3.30 47.30 -26.12
CA THR A 463 -3.57 48.59 -25.46
C THR A 463 -5.04 48.97 -25.63
N LYS A 464 -5.54 48.88 -26.87
CA LYS A 464 -6.96 49.10 -27.18
C LYS A 464 -7.89 48.13 -26.46
N ALA A 465 -7.51 46.84 -26.38
CA ALA A 465 -8.27 45.83 -25.64
C ALA A 465 -8.36 46.14 -24.14
N ASN A 466 -7.26 46.61 -23.52
CA ASN A 466 -7.25 47.00 -22.12
C ASN A 466 -8.17 48.19 -21.85
N GLU A 467 -8.17 49.20 -22.73
CA GLU A 467 -9.05 50.36 -22.61
C GLU A 467 -10.53 49.96 -22.66
N ILE A 468 -10.90 49.10 -23.61
CA ILE A 468 -12.26 48.55 -23.73
C ILE A 468 -12.62 47.73 -22.50
N TYR A 469 -11.70 46.88 -22.02
CA TYR A 469 -11.92 46.04 -20.87
C TYR A 469 -12.16 46.83 -19.57
N GLU A 470 -11.40 47.91 -19.33
CA GLU A 470 -11.60 48.79 -18.17
C GLU A 470 -12.90 49.59 -18.25
N GLN A 471 -13.33 49.98 -19.46
CA GLN A 471 -14.65 50.59 -19.67
C GLN A 471 -15.79 49.60 -19.38
N LEU A 472 -15.66 48.34 -19.81
CA LEU A 472 -16.64 47.29 -19.51
C LEU A 472 -16.72 46.99 -18.00
N LYS A 473 -15.58 46.98 -17.30
CA LYS A 473 -15.54 46.85 -15.83
C LYS A 473 -16.18 48.02 -15.10
N SER A 474 -16.10 49.23 -15.66
CA SER A 474 -16.72 50.42 -15.07
C SER A 474 -18.22 50.57 -15.41
N GLY A 475 -18.81 49.57 -16.06
CA GLY A 475 -20.26 49.48 -16.29
C GLY A 475 -20.72 49.90 -17.69
N ALA A 476 -19.81 50.08 -18.65
CA ALA A 476 -20.19 50.33 -20.03
C ALA A 476 -21.00 49.15 -20.62
N ASP A 477 -21.96 49.47 -21.49
CA ASP A 477 -22.78 48.46 -22.15
C ASP A 477 -21.96 47.66 -23.19
N PHE A 478 -22.00 46.33 -23.07
CA PHE A 478 -21.16 45.43 -23.86
C PHE A 478 -21.52 45.46 -25.35
N GLU A 479 -22.80 45.58 -25.66
CA GLU A 479 -23.31 45.58 -27.03
C GLU A 479 -22.90 46.84 -27.78
N SER A 480 -22.99 47.99 -27.10
CA SER A 480 -22.49 49.27 -27.59
C SER A 480 -20.97 49.22 -27.87
N MET A 481 -20.18 48.61 -26.95
CA MET A 481 -18.74 48.46 -27.13
C MET A 481 -18.38 47.50 -28.27
N ALA A 482 -19.14 46.41 -28.44
CA ALA A 482 -18.98 45.47 -29.54
C ALA A 482 -19.27 46.13 -30.90
N GLN A 483 -20.39 46.88 -31.01
CA GLN A 483 -20.76 47.62 -32.21
C GLN A 483 -19.74 48.70 -32.57
N ALA A 484 -19.12 49.35 -31.58
CA ALA A 484 -18.13 50.40 -31.82
C ALA A 484 -16.75 49.82 -32.21
N HIS A 485 -16.31 48.75 -31.54
CA HIS A 485 -14.90 48.36 -31.54
C HIS A 485 -14.59 46.96 -32.06
N SER A 486 -15.56 46.04 -32.15
CA SER A 486 -15.30 44.70 -32.68
C SER A 486 -14.94 44.78 -34.16
N ASP A 487 -13.96 43.99 -34.57
CA ASP A 487 -13.49 43.81 -35.95
C ASP A 487 -14.20 42.62 -36.63
N ASP A 488 -14.94 41.79 -35.87
CA ASP A 488 -15.85 40.78 -36.43
C ASP A 488 -17.09 41.46 -37.03
N VAL A 489 -17.07 41.68 -38.35
CA VAL A 489 -18.11 42.44 -39.07
C VAL A 489 -19.51 41.85 -38.92
N GLU A 490 -19.63 40.52 -38.89
CA GLU A 490 -20.93 39.85 -38.81
C GLU A 490 -21.55 39.99 -37.41
N LEU A 491 -20.74 39.72 -36.37
CA LEU A 491 -21.23 39.76 -34.99
C LEU A 491 -21.31 41.19 -34.45
N LYS A 492 -20.49 42.11 -34.95
CA LYS A 492 -20.55 43.54 -34.64
C LYS A 492 -21.95 44.11 -34.87
N ALA A 493 -22.59 43.79 -36.00
CA ALA A 493 -23.96 44.23 -36.31
C ALA A 493 -25.02 43.68 -35.33
N LYS A 494 -24.72 42.56 -34.67
CA LYS A 494 -25.58 41.88 -33.67
C LYS A 494 -25.15 42.20 -32.23
N GLY A 495 -24.39 43.26 -31.99
CA GLY A 495 -23.95 43.60 -30.63
C GLY A 495 -22.94 42.63 -30.02
N GLY A 496 -22.21 41.92 -30.88
CA GLY A 496 -21.27 40.86 -30.51
C GLY A 496 -21.93 39.52 -30.19
N ASP A 497 -23.25 39.36 -30.35
CA ASP A 497 -23.98 38.14 -29.95
C ASP A 497 -23.65 36.95 -30.86
N ILE A 498 -22.98 35.95 -30.28
CA ILE A 498 -22.58 34.69 -30.92
C ILE A 498 -23.76 33.69 -30.91
N GLY A 499 -24.76 33.91 -30.05
CA GLY A 499 -25.78 32.91 -29.75
C GLY A 499 -25.24 31.77 -28.89
N TRP A 500 -25.91 30.62 -28.97
CA TRP A 500 -25.57 29.42 -28.20
C TRP A 500 -24.45 28.61 -28.84
N ILE A 501 -23.27 28.64 -28.22
CA ILE A 501 -22.09 27.90 -28.67
C ILE A 501 -21.72 26.79 -27.67
N GLY A 502 -21.30 25.62 -28.15
CA GLY A 502 -20.78 24.55 -27.30
C GLY A 502 -19.32 24.83 -26.89
N LEU A 503 -18.91 24.47 -25.66
CA LEU A 503 -17.49 24.62 -25.28
C LEU A 503 -16.56 23.84 -26.21
N ASN A 504 -16.96 22.65 -26.65
CA ASN A 504 -16.24 21.83 -27.62
C ASN A 504 -15.95 22.55 -28.96
N GLU A 505 -16.74 23.57 -29.32
CA GLU A 505 -16.61 24.34 -30.56
C GLU A 505 -15.64 25.54 -30.42
N MET A 506 -15.19 25.86 -29.20
CA MET A 506 -14.27 26.98 -28.92
C MET A 506 -12.79 26.53 -28.84
N GLU A 507 -11.87 27.45 -29.14
CA GLU A 507 -10.43 27.22 -28.94
C GLU A 507 -10.10 27.04 -27.44
N SER A 508 -9.06 26.28 -27.09
CA SER A 508 -8.66 25.98 -25.70
C SER A 508 -8.48 27.25 -24.83
N SER A 509 -7.91 28.31 -25.40
CA SER A 509 -7.71 29.60 -24.74
C SER A 509 -9.04 30.30 -24.39
N GLN A 510 -10.01 30.24 -25.30
CA GLN A 510 -11.35 30.81 -25.15
C GLN A 510 -12.19 29.99 -24.17
N ARG A 511 -12.17 28.64 -24.29
CA ARG A 511 -12.85 27.72 -23.36
C ARG A 511 -12.49 28.02 -21.91
N TYR A 512 -11.19 28.17 -21.62
CA TYR A 512 -10.72 28.40 -20.26
C TYR A 512 -11.21 29.73 -19.68
N ALA A 513 -11.34 30.76 -20.52
CA ALA A 513 -11.80 32.08 -20.12
C ALA A 513 -13.32 32.16 -19.89
N VAL A 514 -14.09 31.28 -20.52
CA VAL A 514 -15.56 31.30 -20.49
C VAL A 514 -16.16 30.30 -19.50
N ARG A 515 -15.59 29.10 -19.37
CA ARG A 515 -16.20 27.97 -18.65
C ARG A 515 -16.68 28.31 -17.24
N ASP A 516 -15.88 29.10 -16.52
CA ASP A 516 -16.06 29.41 -15.10
C ASP A 516 -16.68 30.81 -14.87
N LEU A 517 -17.23 31.46 -15.92
CA LEU A 517 -17.92 32.74 -15.78
C LEU A 517 -19.29 32.60 -15.12
N GLU A 518 -19.63 33.58 -14.29
CA GLU A 518 -20.99 33.75 -13.76
C GLU A 518 -21.88 34.48 -14.76
N LYS A 519 -23.21 34.31 -14.65
CA LYS A 519 -24.19 34.97 -15.52
C LYS A 519 -23.97 36.50 -15.50
N ASN A 520 -23.90 37.10 -16.68
CA ASN A 520 -23.59 38.52 -16.93
C ASN A 520 -22.13 38.95 -16.67
N ALA A 521 -21.24 38.05 -16.25
CA ALA A 521 -19.82 38.37 -16.07
C ALA A 521 -19.09 38.46 -17.42
N ILE A 522 -18.00 39.26 -17.42
CA ILE A 522 -17.08 39.40 -18.56
C ILE A 522 -15.80 38.58 -18.32
N SER A 523 -15.28 37.94 -19.36
CA SER A 523 -14.03 37.18 -19.29
C SER A 523 -12.83 38.10 -19.06
N ASN A 524 -11.71 37.53 -18.62
CA ASN A 524 -10.42 38.19 -18.84
C ASN A 524 -10.15 38.35 -20.34
N ILE A 525 -9.24 39.25 -20.69
CA ILE A 525 -8.77 39.44 -22.07
C ILE A 525 -8.11 38.14 -22.54
N VAL A 526 -8.62 37.55 -23.61
CA VAL A 526 -8.15 36.29 -24.20
C VAL A 526 -7.32 36.60 -25.43
N GLN A 527 -6.03 36.29 -25.37
CA GLN A 527 -5.12 36.50 -26.49
C GLN A 527 -4.97 35.21 -27.30
N THR A 528 -5.19 35.29 -28.61
CA THR A 528 -5.03 34.18 -29.57
C THR A 528 -4.06 34.59 -30.68
N ASN A 529 -3.78 33.71 -31.65
CA ASN A 529 -2.95 34.07 -32.80
C ASN A 529 -3.67 35.00 -33.80
N LYS A 530 -5.01 34.99 -33.82
CA LYS A 530 -5.82 35.82 -34.74
C LYS A 530 -6.08 37.23 -34.19
N GLY A 531 -6.03 37.38 -32.87
CA GLY A 531 -6.40 38.64 -32.22
C GLY A 531 -6.78 38.45 -30.75
N ILE A 532 -7.44 39.45 -30.21
CA ILE A 532 -7.84 39.50 -28.81
C ILE A 532 -9.36 39.40 -28.69
N TYR A 533 -9.83 38.52 -27.82
CA TYR A 533 -11.24 38.34 -27.50
C TYR A 533 -11.56 38.80 -26.08
N ILE A 534 -12.74 39.39 -25.92
CA ILE A 534 -13.40 39.60 -24.62
C ILE A 534 -14.79 38.99 -24.75
N PHE A 535 -15.16 38.09 -23.84
CA PHE A 535 -16.47 37.44 -23.83
C PHE A 535 -17.35 37.97 -22.70
N LYS A 536 -18.66 37.97 -22.90
CA LYS A 536 -19.66 38.15 -21.84
C LYS A 536 -20.62 36.97 -21.84
N LEU A 537 -20.83 36.37 -20.67
CA LEU A 537 -21.79 35.29 -20.51
C LEU A 537 -23.21 35.86 -20.33
N ILE A 538 -24.13 35.54 -21.25
CA ILE A 538 -25.53 35.93 -21.17
C ILE A 538 -26.34 34.88 -20.42
N ASP A 539 -26.21 33.62 -20.83
CA ASP A 539 -26.85 32.49 -20.17
C ASP A 539 -26.09 31.19 -20.41
N LYS A 540 -26.39 30.17 -19.61
CA LYS A 540 -25.73 28.86 -19.68
C LYS A 540 -26.77 27.75 -19.61
N GLU A 541 -26.66 26.81 -20.54
CA GLU A 541 -27.45 25.57 -20.56
C GLU A 541 -26.50 24.42 -20.24
N GLU A 542 -26.71 23.80 -19.08
CA GLU A 542 -25.89 22.68 -18.62
C GLU A 542 -26.39 21.38 -19.23
N THR A 543 -25.44 20.48 -19.54
CA THR A 543 -25.77 19.11 -19.91
C THR A 543 -26.55 18.41 -18.80
N PRO A 544 -27.37 17.38 -19.13
CA PRO A 544 -28.10 16.61 -18.13
C PRO A 544 -27.20 16.08 -17.01
N THR A 545 -27.76 16.05 -15.80
CA THR A 545 -27.09 15.57 -14.60
C THR A 545 -26.73 14.09 -14.69
N PHE A 546 -25.83 13.63 -13.81
CA PHE A 546 -25.46 12.22 -13.76
C PHE A 546 -26.67 11.31 -13.57
N GLU A 547 -27.62 11.74 -12.75
CA GLU A 547 -28.85 11.05 -12.41
C GLU A 547 -29.79 10.93 -13.61
N GLU A 548 -29.88 11.97 -14.44
CA GLU A 548 -30.69 11.97 -15.66
C GLU A 548 -30.09 11.07 -16.72
N LEU A 549 -28.77 11.16 -16.95
CA LEU A 549 -28.08 10.27 -17.89
C LEU A 549 -28.09 8.81 -17.41
N ALA A 550 -28.00 8.58 -16.10
CA ALA A 550 -28.15 7.24 -15.53
C ALA A 550 -29.57 6.68 -15.74
N ARG A 551 -30.62 7.48 -15.54
CA ARG A 551 -32.01 7.03 -15.85
C ARG A 551 -32.22 6.75 -17.33
N GLN A 552 -31.57 7.52 -18.19
CA GLN A 552 -31.75 7.43 -19.63
C GLN A 552 -30.98 6.27 -20.25
N TYR A 553 -29.75 6.03 -19.80
CA TYR A 553 -28.80 5.13 -20.47
C TYR A 553 -28.36 3.93 -19.64
N SER A 554 -28.38 4.03 -18.30
CA SER A 554 -27.88 2.93 -17.46
C SER A 554 -28.82 1.73 -17.52
N GLU A 555 -28.25 0.53 -17.58
CA GLU A 555 -28.98 -0.72 -17.55
C GLU A 555 -29.04 -1.32 -16.14
N GLY A 556 -30.24 -1.71 -15.69
CA GLY A 556 -30.48 -2.38 -14.41
C GLY A 556 -31.50 -1.66 -13.51
N ASP A 557 -31.86 -2.28 -12.40
CA ASP A 557 -32.88 -1.76 -11.47
C ASP A 557 -32.46 -0.41 -10.87
N GLU A 558 -31.16 -0.15 -10.74
CA GLU A 558 -30.63 1.10 -10.19
C GLU A 558 -30.81 2.30 -11.12
N ALA A 559 -31.07 2.09 -12.42
CA ALA A 559 -31.24 3.16 -13.39
C ALA A 559 -32.37 4.12 -12.99
N GLN A 560 -33.51 3.60 -12.52
CA GLN A 560 -34.65 4.41 -12.08
C GLN A 560 -34.29 5.35 -10.91
N SER A 561 -33.35 4.92 -10.06
CA SER A 561 -32.84 5.70 -8.93
C SER A 561 -31.74 6.71 -9.32
N GLY A 562 -31.48 6.91 -10.62
CA GLY A 562 -30.36 7.72 -11.10
C GLY A 562 -29.01 7.04 -10.88
N GLY A 563 -29.01 5.70 -10.88
CA GLY A 563 -27.81 4.88 -10.71
C GLY A 563 -27.32 4.73 -9.26
N ASP A 564 -28.10 5.10 -8.24
CA ASP A 564 -27.65 5.04 -6.83
C ASP A 564 -27.46 3.58 -6.37
N LYS A 565 -26.21 3.19 -6.12
CA LYS A 565 -25.86 1.87 -5.58
C LYS A 565 -25.93 1.80 -4.05
N GLY A 566 -26.14 2.92 -3.38
CA GLY A 566 -25.96 2.99 -1.93
C GLY A 566 -24.53 2.65 -1.52
N TYR A 567 -24.33 2.31 -0.25
CA TYR A 567 -23.01 1.89 0.24
C TYR A 567 -22.68 0.48 -0.22
N ARG A 568 -21.55 0.33 -0.91
CA ARG A 568 -20.98 -0.94 -1.32
C ARG A 568 -19.57 -1.12 -0.76
N GLY A 569 -19.29 -2.30 -0.23
CA GLY A 569 -17.98 -2.70 0.22
C GLY A 569 -17.10 -3.18 -0.95
N PRO A 570 -15.76 -3.21 -0.80
CA PRO A 570 -14.85 -3.53 -1.90
C PRO A 570 -14.94 -4.97 -2.42
N TRP A 571 -15.66 -5.86 -1.74
CA TRP A 571 -15.91 -7.25 -2.15
C TRP A 571 -17.25 -7.42 -2.89
N GLU A 572 -18.07 -6.36 -2.95
CA GLU A 572 -19.36 -6.37 -3.66
C GLU A 572 -19.21 -5.95 -5.13
N GLU A 573 -18.04 -5.40 -5.51
CA GLU A 573 -17.77 -4.86 -6.86
C GLU A 573 -16.53 -5.50 -7.53
N PRO A 574 -16.49 -5.56 -8.88
CA PRO A 574 -15.33 -6.05 -9.63
C PRO A 574 -14.03 -5.29 -9.32
N MET A 575 -12.88 -5.93 -9.57
CA MET A 575 -11.57 -5.34 -9.22
C MET A 575 -11.29 -4.01 -9.95
N SER A 576 -11.71 -3.86 -11.22
CA SER A 576 -11.53 -2.59 -11.96
C SER A 576 -12.35 -1.45 -11.35
N VAL A 577 -13.62 -1.70 -11.02
CA VAL A 577 -14.49 -0.73 -10.33
C VAL A 577 -13.94 -0.39 -8.95
N ARG A 578 -13.50 -1.39 -8.18
CA ARG A 578 -12.91 -1.21 -6.85
C ARG A 578 -11.69 -0.28 -6.88
N ARG A 579 -10.80 -0.40 -7.88
CA ARG A 579 -9.61 0.45 -7.98
C ARG A 579 -9.99 1.93 -8.10
N GLU A 580 -10.99 2.22 -8.92
CA GLU A 580 -11.51 3.59 -9.08
C GLU A 580 -12.29 4.05 -7.84
N MET A 581 -13.13 3.20 -7.24
CA MET A 581 -13.80 3.52 -5.95
C MET A 581 -12.81 3.88 -4.86
N ASP A 582 -11.67 3.17 -4.75
CA ASP A 582 -10.64 3.45 -3.77
C ASP A 582 -9.89 4.75 -4.09
N ARG A 583 -9.65 5.04 -5.37
CA ARG A 583 -8.93 6.22 -5.88
C ARG A 583 -9.73 7.53 -5.79
N LEU A 584 -10.99 7.52 -6.22
CA LEU A 584 -11.82 8.72 -6.38
C LEU A 584 -12.28 9.31 -5.05
N TYR A 585 -12.36 10.62 -4.93
CA TYR A 585 -12.89 11.30 -3.75
C TYR A 585 -14.38 11.64 -3.89
N LYS A 586 -14.98 12.08 -2.78
CA LYS A 586 -16.37 12.55 -2.77
C LYS A 586 -16.55 13.68 -3.79
N GLY A 587 -17.50 13.50 -4.70
CA GLY A 587 -17.80 14.40 -5.81
C GLY A 587 -17.04 14.08 -7.10
N GLU A 588 -15.98 13.28 -7.04
CA GLU A 588 -15.21 12.89 -8.23
C GLU A 588 -15.86 11.74 -8.99
N MET A 589 -15.54 11.68 -10.28
CA MET A 589 -16.06 10.72 -11.24
C MET A 589 -14.91 9.96 -11.90
N SER A 590 -15.11 8.68 -12.21
CA SER A 590 -14.15 7.89 -12.96
C SER A 590 -14.12 8.28 -14.44
N ASP A 591 -13.02 7.95 -15.12
CA ASP A 591 -13.09 7.71 -16.56
C ASP A 591 -13.87 6.40 -16.84
N VAL A 592 -13.99 5.99 -18.11
CA VAL A 592 -14.69 4.75 -18.47
C VAL A 592 -13.97 3.55 -17.86
N ILE A 593 -14.70 2.76 -17.09
CA ILE A 593 -14.22 1.53 -16.46
C ILE A 593 -14.72 0.35 -17.28
N GLU A 594 -13.77 -0.40 -17.83
CA GLU A 594 -14.05 -1.63 -18.53
C GLU A 594 -14.11 -2.82 -17.55
N THR A 595 -15.12 -3.67 -17.74
CA THR A 595 -15.26 -4.96 -17.08
C THR A 595 -15.59 -6.03 -18.13
N PRO A 596 -15.44 -7.34 -17.85
CA PRO A 596 -15.67 -8.39 -18.85
C PRO A 596 -17.04 -8.36 -19.54
N LYS A 597 -18.08 -7.79 -18.90
CA LYS A 597 -19.46 -7.75 -19.44
C LYS A 597 -20.07 -6.36 -19.54
N THR A 598 -19.41 -5.31 -19.05
CA THR A 598 -20.01 -3.96 -18.97
C THR A 598 -18.96 -2.84 -19.10
N TYR A 599 -19.38 -1.70 -19.63
CA TYR A 599 -18.69 -0.42 -19.49
C TYR A 599 -19.38 0.39 -18.39
N ARG A 600 -18.61 1.06 -17.53
CA ARG A 600 -19.13 1.77 -16.36
C ARG A 600 -18.51 3.15 -16.19
N ILE A 601 -19.30 4.10 -15.71
CA ILE A 601 -18.83 5.36 -15.14
C ILE A 601 -19.37 5.43 -13.72
N ILE A 602 -18.51 5.72 -12.74
CA ILE A 602 -18.93 5.87 -11.34
C ILE A 602 -18.68 7.29 -10.84
N LYS A 603 -19.61 7.80 -10.03
CA LYS A 603 -19.47 9.07 -9.30
C LYS A 603 -19.57 8.81 -7.81
N VAL A 604 -18.53 9.15 -7.04
CA VAL A 604 -18.50 8.89 -5.60
C VAL A 604 -19.31 9.96 -4.86
N GLU A 605 -20.35 9.53 -4.16
CA GLU A 605 -21.23 10.41 -3.36
C GLU A 605 -20.74 10.53 -1.91
N ASP A 606 -20.26 9.43 -1.32
CA ASP A 606 -19.73 9.42 0.03
C ASP A 606 -18.80 8.25 0.29
N LYS A 607 -17.99 8.37 1.35
CA LYS A 607 -17.14 7.28 1.82
C LYS A 607 -17.26 7.14 3.33
N ARG A 608 -17.25 5.90 3.81
CA ARG A 608 -17.15 5.63 5.24
C ARG A 608 -16.11 4.56 5.49
N THR A 609 -15.13 4.92 6.32
CA THR A 609 -14.08 4.00 6.73
C THR A 609 -14.03 3.97 8.23
N TYR A 610 -14.47 2.86 8.82
CA TYR A 610 -14.24 2.61 10.23
C TYR A 610 -13.79 1.18 10.47
N ASN A 611 -12.80 1.04 11.33
CA ASN A 611 -12.27 -0.26 11.72
C ASN A 611 -11.89 -0.25 13.18
N GLY A 612 -11.84 -1.44 13.76
CA GLY A 612 -11.56 -1.55 15.16
C GLY A 612 -11.42 -2.99 15.58
N ASN A 613 -11.00 -3.16 16.82
CA ASN A 613 -10.88 -4.48 17.41
C ASN A 613 -11.45 -4.39 18.81
N LEU A 614 -12.14 -5.45 19.18
CA LEU A 614 -12.72 -5.69 20.48
C LEU A 614 -12.11 -6.98 21.00
N ARG A 615 -11.69 -7.00 22.25
CA ARG A 615 -11.27 -8.21 22.96
C ARG A 615 -11.78 -8.15 24.37
N PHE A 616 -12.38 -9.24 24.81
CA PHE A 616 -12.71 -9.51 26.19
C PHE A 616 -12.04 -10.81 26.60
N PHE A 617 -11.43 -10.85 27.76
CA PHE A 617 -10.77 -12.04 28.27
C PHE A 617 -10.87 -12.08 29.80
N THR A 618 -11.21 -13.23 30.35
CA THR A 618 -11.20 -13.51 31.79
C THR A 618 -10.43 -14.79 32.02
N GLY A 619 -9.71 -14.88 33.13
CA GLY A 619 -9.00 -16.11 33.44
C GLY A 619 -8.36 -16.07 34.81
N ASP A 620 -7.93 -17.23 35.26
CA ASP A 620 -7.26 -17.36 36.54
C ASP A 620 -5.81 -16.89 36.47
N ILE A 621 -5.23 -16.61 37.64
CA ILE A 621 -3.81 -16.30 37.84
C ILE A 621 -3.26 -17.35 38.81
N TYR A 622 -2.14 -17.97 38.46
CA TYR A 622 -1.47 -18.98 39.28
C TYR A 622 -0.01 -18.57 39.56
N SER A 623 0.57 -19.15 40.63
CA SER A 623 1.96 -18.93 41.02
C SER A 623 2.95 -19.50 39.99
N TYR A 624 4.15 -18.91 39.91
CA TYR A 624 5.23 -19.34 38.99
C TYR A 624 6.03 -20.57 39.49
N GLY A 625 5.52 -21.34 40.45
CA GLY A 625 6.20 -22.50 41.02
C GLY A 625 6.38 -23.63 40.00
N ARG A 626 7.53 -24.34 40.04
CA ARG A 626 7.86 -25.42 39.08
C ARG A 626 7.13 -26.74 39.37
N GLU A 627 6.90 -27.06 40.63
CA GLU A 627 6.30 -28.34 41.06
C GLU A 627 4.80 -28.19 41.31
N ASP A 628 4.35 -27.18 42.07
CA ASP A 628 2.94 -26.94 42.36
C ASP A 628 2.50 -25.51 42.03
N SER A 629 1.65 -25.37 41.00
CA SER A 629 0.99 -24.09 40.69
C SER A 629 -0.27 -23.94 41.55
N ILE A 630 -0.28 -22.95 42.45
CA ILE A 630 -1.46 -22.59 43.22
C ILE A 630 -2.19 -21.43 42.57
N LYS A 631 -3.53 -21.47 42.54
CA LYS A 631 -4.34 -20.34 42.07
C LYS A 631 -4.15 -19.16 43.02
N ILE A 632 -3.47 -18.11 42.57
CA ILE A 632 -3.18 -16.89 43.34
C ILE A 632 -4.11 -15.74 43.01
N GLY A 633 -4.96 -15.83 41.98
CA GLY A 633 -5.83 -14.71 41.61
C GLY A 633 -6.73 -14.93 40.40
N ARG A 634 -7.32 -13.83 39.91
CA ARG A 634 -8.14 -13.75 38.69
C ARG A 634 -7.84 -12.45 37.93
N ARG A 635 -7.92 -12.51 36.60
CA ARG A 635 -7.80 -11.35 35.70
C ARG A 635 -9.05 -11.18 34.83
N VAL A 636 -9.39 -9.93 34.54
CA VAL A 636 -10.40 -9.54 33.55
C VAL A 636 -9.81 -8.42 32.69
N GLU A 637 -9.89 -8.57 31.38
CA GLU A 637 -9.33 -7.64 30.40
C GLU A 637 -10.40 -7.34 29.34
N LEU A 638 -10.75 -6.07 29.18
CA LEU A 638 -11.52 -5.57 28.04
C LEU A 638 -10.66 -4.58 27.28
N TRP A 639 -10.65 -4.73 25.97
CA TRP A 639 -9.87 -3.90 25.08
C TRP A 639 -10.72 -3.56 23.86
N HIS A 640 -10.96 -2.27 23.66
CA HIS A 640 -11.62 -1.76 22.47
C HIS A 640 -10.73 -0.72 21.82
N SER A 641 -10.50 -0.83 20.52
CA SER A 641 -10.01 0.27 19.70
C SER A 641 -10.92 0.51 18.52
N HIS A 642 -11.09 1.77 18.18
CA HIS A 642 -11.85 2.22 17.03
C HIS A 642 -11.05 3.27 16.28
N ARG A 643 -11.08 3.23 14.96
CA ARG A 643 -10.62 4.28 14.08
C ARG A 643 -11.75 4.56 13.09
N HIS A 644 -12.14 5.81 12.97
CA HIS A 644 -13.09 6.31 11.98
C HIS A 644 -12.40 7.40 11.16
N VAL A 645 -12.52 7.35 9.85
CA VAL A 645 -12.20 8.44 8.94
C VAL A 645 -13.50 9.01 8.39
N PHE A 646 -13.78 10.26 8.72
CA PHE A 646 -14.88 11.05 8.18
C PHE A 646 -14.36 11.82 6.95
N TYR A 647 -15.06 11.66 5.83
CA TYR A 647 -14.74 12.33 4.57
C TYR A 647 -15.57 13.61 4.48
N VAL A 648 -14.94 14.76 4.72
CA VAL A 648 -15.62 16.06 4.78
C VAL A 648 -15.40 16.89 3.50
N PRO A 649 -16.34 17.78 3.13
CA PRO A 649 -16.39 18.39 1.79
C PRO A 649 -15.29 19.40 1.48
N TRP A 650 -14.67 20.02 2.49
CA TRP A 650 -13.64 21.07 2.31
C TRP A 650 -12.22 20.50 2.06
N TYR A 651 -12.08 19.20 1.78
CA TYR A 651 -10.82 18.58 1.40
C TYR A 651 -10.73 18.42 -0.12
N GLY A 652 -9.93 19.24 -0.78
CA GLY A 652 -9.63 19.08 -2.22
C GLY A 652 -8.75 17.85 -2.50
N GLY A 653 -8.88 17.27 -3.71
CA GLY A 653 -8.24 15.99 -4.10
C GLY A 653 -6.71 15.91 -3.93
N GLN A 654 -5.97 17.03 -3.95
CA GLN A 654 -4.53 17.04 -3.65
C GLN A 654 -4.20 17.08 -2.14
N ALA A 655 -5.10 17.55 -1.27
CA ALA A 655 -4.86 17.67 0.17
C ALA A 655 -4.95 16.33 0.92
N ILE A 656 -5.62 15.32 0.35
CA ILE A 656 -5.90 14.05 1.03
C ILE A 656 -4.75 13.03 0.88
N GLN A 657 -3.86 13.19 -0.11
CA GLN A 657 -2.68 12.31 -0.28
C GLN A 657 -1.75 12.31 0.96
N ARG A 658 -1.87 13.29 1.86
CA ARG A 658 -1.13 13.39 3.14
C ARG A 658 -2.02 13.34 4.38
N GLY A 659 -3.09 12.54 4.38
CA GLY A 659 -3.85 12.23 5.59
C GLY A 659 -4.92 13.26 6.00
N GLY A 660 -5.39 14.06 5.05
CA GLY A 660 -6.44 15.07 5.26
C GLY A 660 -7.85 14.50 5.34
N GLY A 661 -8.14 13.61 6.30
CA GLY A 661 -9.51 13.26 6.66
C GLY A 661 -9.72 13.53 8.15
N LEU A 662 -10.89 14.03 8.54
CA LEU A 662 -11.25 14.12 9.96
C LEU A 662 -11.22 12.70 10.53
N THR A 663 -10.24 12.39 11.35
CA THR A 663 -9.97 11.03 11.83
C THR A 663 -10.17 10.97 13.32
N PHE A 664 -11.13 10.18 13.76
CA PHE A 664 -11.30 9.82 15.16
C PHE A 664 -10.59 8.50 15.45
N MET A 665 -9.77 8.45 16.50
CA MET A 665 -9.24 7.20 17.05
C MET A 665 -9.59 7.13 18.53
N GLY A 666 -10.32 6.10 18.91
CA GLY A 666 -10.68 5.80 20.29
C GLY A 666 -10.03 4.51 20.76
N ARG A 667 -9.64 4.47 22.03
CA ARG A 667 -9.23 3.26 22.72
C ARG A 667 -9.77 3.26 24.14
N THR A 668 -10.44 2.18 24.51
CA THR A 668 -10.90 1.95 25.87
C THR A 668 -10.32 0.64 26.35
N THR A 669 -9.68 0.66 27.51
CA THR A 669 -9.15 -0.55 28.15
C THR A 669 -9.61 -0.62 29.58
N TYR A 670 -10.27 -1.71 29.94
CA TYR A 670 -10.53 -2.07 31.32
C TYR A 670 -9.64 -3.24 31.69
N PHE A 671 -9.00 -3.16 32.83
CA PHE A 671 -8.11 -4.19 33.32
C PHE A 671 -8.31 -4.36 34.82
N GLN A 672 -8.53 -5.61 35.22
CA GLN A 672 -8.63 -5.99 36.62
C GLN A 672 -7.73 -7.19 36.88
N ARG A 673 -6.95 -7.12 37.95
CA ARG A 673 -6.25 -8.24 38.58
C ARG A 673 -6.57 -8.24 40.06
N THR A 674 -7.04 -9.38 40.55
CA THR A 674 -7.31 -9.61 41.97
C THR A 674 -6.47 -10.79 42.41
N TYR A 675 -5.76 -10.66 43.54
CA TYR A 675 -4.97 -11.72 44.14
C TYR A 675 -5.68 -12.24 45.41
N LYS A 676 -5.45 -13.51 45.77
CA LYS A 676 -5.99 -14.13 46.99
C LYS A 676 -5.33 -13.58 48.26
N GLU A 677 -4.04 -13.29 48.19
CA GLU A 677 -3.23 -12.77 49.29
C GLU A 677 -2.34 -11.63 48.76
N GLU A 678 -2.07 -10.62 49.60
CA GLU A 678 -1.28 -9.44 49.22
C GLU A 678 0.17 -9.76 48.84
N TYR A 679 0.75 -10.84 49.38
CA TYR A 679 2.12 -11.25 49.08
C TYR A 679 2.36 -11.59 47.61
N TYR A 680 1.34 -12.04 46.87
CA TYR A 680 1.46 -12.40 45.45
C TYR A 680 1.44 -11.20 44.49
N GLY A 681 1.02 -10.03 44.98
CA GLY A 681 1.00 -8.80 44.21
C GLY A 681 -0.12 -7.86 44.62
N THR A 682 0.00 -6.60 44.20
CA THR A 682 -1.00 -5.57 44.48
C THR A 682 -2.20 -5.73 43.54
N PRO A 683 -3.44 -5.87 44.06
CA PRO A 683 -4.63 -5.84 43.23
C PRO A 683 -4.68 -4.57 42.36
N ARG A 684 -5.16 -4.70 41.12
CA ARG A 684 -5.27 -3.58 40.19
C ARG A 684 -6.63 -3.57 39.55
N LYS A 685 -7.26 -2.40 39.48
CA LYS A 685 -8.53 -2.21 38.76
C LYS A 685 -8.50 -0.84 38.11
N GLU A 686 -8.45 -0.80 36.79
CA GLU A 686 -8.24 0.41 36.02
C GLU A 686 -9.13 0.43 34.77
N LEU A 687 -9.78 1.58 34.52
CA LEU A 687 -10.42 1.90 33.25
C LEU A 687 -9.68 3.08 32.62
N ARG A 688 -9.03 2.85 31.49
CA ARG A 688 -8.41 3.91 30.69
C ARG A 688 -9.22 4.15 29.43
N SER A 689 -9.56 5.41 29.19
CA SER A 689 -10.23 5.87 27.98
C SER A 689 -9.36 6.93 27.31
N TYR A 690 -9.00 6.65 26.06
CA TYR A 690 -8.23 7.51 25.19
C TYR A 690 -9.04 7.80 23.94
N GLY A 691 -9.10 9.07 23.53
CA GLY A 691 -9.73 9.50 22.30
C GLY A 691 -8.90 10.60 21.66
N THR A 692 -8.73 10.54 20.34
CA THR A 692 -8.14 11.63 19.58
C THR A 692 -8.94 11.90 18.33
N LEU A 693 -9.12 13.19 18.03
CA LEU A 693 -9.70 13.69 16.80
C LEU A 693 -8.62 14.49 16.07
N THR A 694 -8.26 14.08 14.86
CA THR A 694 -7.23 14.73 14.04
C THR A 694 -7.85 15.25 12.75
N TRP A 695 -7.55 16.48 12.37
CA TRP A 695 -7.97 17.08 11.11
C TRP A 695 -6.88 18.03 10.62
N GLY A 696 -6.65 18.09 9.32
CA GLY A 696 -5.70 19.04 8.74
C GLY A 696 -6.22 19.68 7.46
N SER A 697 -5.42 20.45 6.74
CA SER A 697 -5.68 20.81 5.35
C SER A 697 -4.36 21.24 4.70
N THR A 698 -4.26 21.07 3.38
CA THR A 698 -3.14 21.62 2.60
C THR A 698 -3.57 22.97 2.02
N ILE A 699 -2.79 24.01 2.27
CA ILE A 699 -3.07 25.36 1.78
C ILE A 699 -2.25 25.58 0.50
N ALA A 700 -2.85 25.19 -0.64
CA ALA A 700 -2.19 25.26 -1.95
C ALA A 700 -1.75 26.69 -2.33
N ALA A 701 -2.49 27.72 -1.90
CA ALA A 701 -2.17 29.14 -2.14
C ALA A 701 -0.84 29.60 -1.50
N LEU A 702 -0.35 28.88 -0.49
CA LEU A 702 0.89 29.18 0.23
C LEU A 702 2.01 28.17 -0.08
N SER A 703 1.83 27.40 -1.16
CA SER A 703 2.70 26.29 -1.54
C SER A 703 3.39 26.58 -2.88
N GLU A 704 4.64 26.14 -3.00
CA GLU A 704 5.41 26.24 -4.25
C GLU A 704 4.93 25.15 -5.22
N LYS A 705 4.65 25.54 -6.48
CA LYS A 705 4.28 24.61 -7.56
C LYS A 705 5.47 24.39 -8.48
N ASP A 706 5.63 23.15 -8.91
CA ASP A 706 6.48 22.76 -10.01
C ASP A 706 5.88 23.28 -11.32
N GLU A 707 6.67 23.97 -12.13
CA GLU A 707 6.18 24.62 -13.36
C GLU A 707 5.91 23.61 -14.48
N GLU A 708 6.64 22.50 -14.55
CA GLU A 708 6.46 21.45 -15.58
C GLU A 708 5.31 20.50 -15.26
N THR A 709 5.16 20.15 -13.97
CA THR A 709 4.21 19.11 -13.54
C THR A 709 2.99 19.64 -12.79
N GLY A 710 2.96 20.94 -12.44
CA GLY A 710 1.89 21.58 -11.67
C GLY A 710 1.76 21.08 -10.22
N ARG A 711 2.66 20.20 -9.78
CA ARG A 711 2.62 19.56 -8.45
C ARG A 711 3.16 20.49 -7.36
N LEU A 712 2.61 20.41 -6.16
CA LEU A 712 3.14 21.16 -5.02
C LEU A 712 4.48 20.55 -4.56
N LEU A 713 5.58 21.29 -4.72
CA LEU A 713 6.93 20.86 -4.29
C LEU A 713 7.07 20.88 -2.76
N TYR A 714 6.44 21.87 -2.11
CA TYR A 714 6.46 22.06 -0.66
C TYR A 714 5.08 22.50 -0.17
N PRO A 715 4.14 21.57 0.05
CA PRO A 715 2.79 21.92 0.47
C PRO A 715 2.79 22.48 1.89
N SER A 716 2.29 23.71 2.05
CA SER A 716 1.93 24.27 3.35
C SER A 716 0.74 23.49 3.91
N SER A 717 0.81 23.07 5.17
CA SER A 717 -0.25 22.27 5.79
C SER A 717 -0.54 22.71 7.20
N ILE A 718 -1.82 22.76 7.54
CA ILE A 718 -2.31 22.89 8.91
C ILE A 718 -2.76 21.50 9.39
N MET A 719 -2.42 21.13 10.61
CA MET A 719 -2.76 19.86 11.24
C MET A 719 -3.13 20.10 12.69
N SER A 720 -4.34 19.71 13.05
CA SER A 720 -4.91 19.88 14.37
C SER A 720 -5.22 18.54 14.99
N ARG A 721 -4.99 18.41 16.28
CA ARG A 721 -5.23 17.19 17.07
C ARG A 721 -5.82 17.55 18.42
N PHE A 722 -7.07 17.15 18.64
CA PHE A 722 -7.72 17.17 19.94
C PHE A 722 -7.58 15.80 20.61
N THR A 723 -7.14 15.76 21.87
CA THR A 723 -6.84 14.52 22.61
C THR A 723 -7.48 14.55 23.98
N VAL A 724 -8.10 13.44 24.35
CA VAL A 724 -8.57 13.12 25.70
C VAL A 724 -7.91 11.82 26.13
N ASP A 725 -7.25 11.81 27.30
CA ASP A 725 -6.68 10.60 27.90
C ASP A 725 -7.01 10.63 29.40
N LYS A 726 -7.96 9.79 29.80
CA LYS A 726 -8.45 9.69 31.18
C LYS A 726 -8.20 8.29 31.69
N THR A 727 -7.61 8.21 32.89
CA THR A 727 -7.46 6.95 33.62
C THR A 727 -8.26 7.03 34.90
N PHE A 728 -9.17 6.09 35.10
CA PHE A 728 -9.90 5.87 36.33
C PHE A 728 -9.24 4.67 37.03
N ASP A 729 -8.54 4.94 38.13
CA ASP A 729 -8.04 3.90 39.03
C ASP A 729 -9.06 3.67 40.13
N PHE A 730 -9.41 2.41 40.38
CA PHE A 730 -10.37 1.99 41.39
C PHE A 730 -9.70 1.27 42.57
N THR A 731 -8.37 1.36 42.69
CA THR A 731 -7.60 0.75 43.78
C THR A 731 -7.48 1.69 44.98
N GLU A 732 -7.56 1.15 46.19
CA GLU A 732 -7.55 1.93 47.44
C GLU A 732 -6.19 2.60 47.74
N ASN A 733 -5.10 2.10 47.14
CA ASN A 733 -3.73 2.58 47.42
C ASN A 733 -3.25 3.75 46.55
N GLY A 734 -4.11 4.29 45.69
CA GLY A 734 -3.77 5.39 44.78
C GLY A 734 -2.95 4.90 43.58
N GLY A 735 -3.46 5.22 42.40
CA GLY A 735 -2.92 4.72 41.14
C GLY A 735 -1.61 5.35 40.72
N TYR A 736 -0.93 4.70 39.77
CA TYR A 736 0.23 5.26 39.08
C TYR A 736 -0.08 6.68 38.58
N GLY A 737 0.74 7.66 38.99
CA GLY A 737 0.63 9.08 38.65
C GLY A 737 0.90 9.42 37.17
N ALA A 738 0.28 8.69 36.24
CA ALA A 738 0.32 9.02 34.82
C ALA A 738 -0.43 10.33 34.58
N THR A 739 0.19 11.24 33.83
CA THR A 739 -0.45 12.49 33.44
C THR A 739 -1.61 12.20 32.48
N GLN A 740 -2.79 12.71 32.82
CA GLN A 740 -4.03 12.64 32.06
C GLN A 740 -4.24 13.94 31.27
N LYS A 741 -4.90 13.88 30.10
CA LYS A 741 -5.16 15.02 29.21
C LYS A 741 -6.67 15.27 29.09
N LEU A 742 -7.17 16.42 29.53
CA LEU A 742 -8.60 16.65 29.81
C LEU A 742 -9.16 18.03 29.37
N PRO A 743 -9.18 18.41 28.08
CA PRO A 743 -8.51 17.82 26.92
C PRO A 743 -7.20 18.57 26.58
N GLU A 744 -6.51 18.12 25.53
CA GLU A 744 -5.37 18.81 24.91
C GLU A 744 -5.65 19.04 23.41
N LEU A 745 -5.53 20.28 22.94
CA LEU A 745 -5.58 20.67 21.54
C LEU A 745 -4.17 21.05 21.06
N ASN A 746 -3.70 20.40 20.01
CA ASN A 746 -2.48 20.76 19.30
C ASN A 746 -2.86 21.27 17.91
N VAL A 747 -2.23 22.33 17.43
CA VAL A 747 -2.40 22.88 16.07
C VAL A 747 -1.02 23.17 15.53
N SER A 748 -0.65 22.50 14.45
CA SER A 748 0.63 22.66 13.76
C SER A 748 0.39 23.24 12.39
N TRP A 749 1.10 24.31 12.03
CA TRP A 749 1.12 24.90 10.71
C TRP A 749 2.55 24.83 10.20
N SER A 750 2.79 24.06 9.15
CA SER A 750 4.15 23.76 8.68
C SER A 750 4.27 23.94 7.16
N GLY A 751 5.51 24.15 6.70
CA GLY A 751 5.82 24.23 5.27
C GLY A 751 5.43 25.56 4.61
N VAL A 752 5.17 26.61 5.39
CA VAL A 752 4.87 27.95 4.87
C VAL A 752 6.13 28.58 4.29
N ARG A 753 6.07 29.10 3.06
CA ARG A 753 7.13 29.97 2.54
C ARG A 753 6.77 31.42 2.80
N LEU A 754 7.63 32.17 3.50
CA LEU A 754 7.34 33.56 3.85
C LEU A 754 7.07 34.42 2.60
N LYS A 755 7.73 34.16 1.46
CA LYS A 755 7.53 34.88 0.19
C LYS A 755 6.08 34.88 -0.33
N TYR A 756 5.27 33.87 0.03
CA TYR A 756 3.88 33.74 -0.44
C TYR A 756 2.86 34.32 0.54
N LEU A 757 3.26 34.70 1.76
CA LEU A 757 2.35 35.37 2.67
C LEU A 757 2.06 36.80 2.17
N PRO A 758 0.79 37.24 2.10
CA PRO A 758 0.41 38.54 1.52
C PRO A 758 1.19 39.72 2.10
N ILE A 759 1.35 39.75 3.43
CA ILE A 759 2.08 40.78 4.17
C ILE A 759 3.57 40.87 3.79
N PHE A 760 4.16 39.77 3.31
CA PHE A 760 5.57 39.67 2.96
C PHE A 760 5.81 39.72 1.45
N LYS A 761 4.77 39.61 0.60
CA LYS A 761 4.90 39.64 -0.86
C LYS A 761 5.50 40.96 -1.37
N GLN A 762 5.03 42.09 -0.81
CA GLN A 762 5.54 43.43 -1.17
C GLN A 762 6.95 43.68 -0.60
N ILE A 763 7.24 43.13 0.58
CA ILE A 763 8.58 43.19 1.18
C ILE A 763 9.55 42.38 0.32
N ASN A 764 9.18 41.16 -0.07
CA ASN A 764 9.99 40.31 -0.93
C ASN A 764 10.24 40.95 -2.30
N SER A 765 9.22 41.51 -2.96
CA SER A 765 9.42 42.13 -4.28
C SER A 765 10.42 43.30 -4.24
N ARG A 766 10.37 44.12 -3.17
CA ARG A 766 11.37 45.18 -2.93
C ARG A 766 12.75 44.60 -2.64
N LEU A 767 12.86 43.58 -1.79
CA LEU A 767 14.13 42.90 -1.48
C LEU A 767 14.74 42.24 -2.72
N THR A 768 13.93 41.61 -3.57
CA THR A 768 14.37 41.03 -4.85
C THR A 768 14.81 42.11 -5.83
N ALA A 769 14.10 43.24 -5.91
CA ALA A 769 14.50 44.36 -6.77
C ALA A 769 15.82 44.99 -6.30
N ILE A 770 16.01 45.17 -5.00
CA ILE A 770 17.28 45.62 -4.41
C ILE A 770 18.37 44.59 -4.69
N SER A 771 18.11 43.30 -4.44
CA SER A 771 19.06 42.22 -4.70
C SER A 771 19.52 42.18 -6.16
N LYS A 772 18.60 42.30 -7.13
CA LYS A 772 18.93 42.39 -8.57
C LYS A 772 19.80 43.62 -8.90
N ARG A 773 19.62 44.75 -8.22
CA ARG A 773 20.44 45.97 -8.40
C ARG A 773 21.81 45.88 -7.72
N VAL A 774 21.93 45.07 -6.67
CA VAL A 774 23.13 44.93 -5.82
C VAL A 774 23.98 43.72 -6.22
N GLN A 775 23.56 42.92 -7.21
CA GLN A 775 24.35 41.82 -7.77
C GLN A 775 25.68 42.33 -8.37
N SER A 776 26.69 42.51 -7.50
CA SER A 776 28.09 42.65 -7.88
C SER A 776 28.68 41.24 -8.03
N GLU A 777 29.44 41.03 -9.09
CA GLU A 777 30.00 39.72 -9.49
C GLU A 777 30.98 39.09 -8.47
N LYS A 778 31.28 39.73 -7.33
CA LYS A 778 32.44 39.35 -6.52
C LYS A 778 32.20 38.96 -5.06
N ILE A 779 31.03 39.21 -4.45
CA ILE A 779 30.73 38.72 -3.08
C ILE A 779 29.23 38.41 -2.90
N PRO A 780 28.77 37.16 -3.16
CA PRO A 780 27.38 36.74 -2.96
C PRO A 780 26.92 36.71 -1.49
N LEU A 781 27.87 36.72 -0.55
CA LEU A 781 27.63 36.53 0.90
C LEU A 781 26.66 37.57 1.50
N LEU A 782 26.47 38.70 0.83
CA LEU A 782 25.66 39.85 1.27
C LEU A 782 24.65 40.32 0.20
N SER A 783 24.36 39.54 -0.85
CA SER A 783 23.22 39.86 -1.71
C SER A 783 21.97 39.91 -0.83
N PHE A 784 21.32 41.08 -0.75
CA PHE A 784 20.25 41.40 0.20
C PHE A 784 19.32 40.19 0.47
N PRO A 785 19.01 39.87 1.75
CA PRO A 785 18.28 38.65 2.08
C PRO A 785 16.88 38.71 1.45
N THR A 786 16.67 38.00 0.34
CA THR A 786 15.33 37.76 -0.17
C THR A 786 14.62 36.77 0.75
N LEU A 787 13.30 36.78 0.75
CA LEU A 787 12.48 35.81 1.49
C LEU A 787 12.40 34.45 0.77
N ASP A 788 13.13 34.29 -0.33
CA ASP A 788 13.28 33.01 -1.01
C ASP A 788 13.96 31.99 -0.10
N ASN A 789 13.52 30.74 -0.16
CA ASN A 789 14.05 29.68 0.70
C ASN A 789 13.91 29.91 2.22
N ILE A 790 13.02 30.82 2.66
CA ILE A 790 12.61 30.90 4.05
C ILE A 790 11.38 30.03 4.28
N ARG A 791 11.48 29.10 5.22
CA ARG A 791 10.38 28.29 5.74
C ARG A 791 9.97 28.81 7.10
N PHE A 792 8.68 28.75 7.36
CA PHE A 792 8.06 29.12 8.62
C PHE A 792 7.13 28.00 9.06
N SER A 793 7.21 27.65 10.33
CA SER A 793 6.32 26.71 11.00
C SER A 793 5.88 27.28 12.35
N VAL A 794 4.66 26.96 12.78
CA VAL A 794 4.09 27.33 14.08
C VAL A 794 3.41 26.11 14.67
N ASP A 795 3.71 25.81 15.93
CA ASP A 795 3.10 24.73 16.69
C ASP A 795 2.48 25.29 17.96
N SER A 796 1.16 25.20 18.08
CA SER A 796 0.41 25.67 19.24
C SER A 796 -0.18 24.49 20.00
N THR A 797 -0.10 24.52 21.32
CA THR A 797 -0.69 23.53 22.22
C THR A 797 -1.48 24.25 23.31
N ILE A 798 -2.70 23.82 23.57
CA ILE A 798 -3.50 24.27 24.73
C ILE A 798 -4.05 23.02 25.39
N GLY A 799 -3.83 22.84 26.68
CA GLY A 799 -4.28 21.63 27.34
C GLY A 799 -4.49 21.77 28.83
N ASN A 800 -5.49 21.02 29.31
CA ASN A 800 -5.71 20.77 30.72
C ASN A 800 -5.10 19.41 31.06
N TYR A 801 -4.29 19.37 32.10
CA TYR A 801 -3.62 18.17 32.56
C TYR A 801 -4.06 17.87 33.98
N PHE A 802 -4.25 16.58 34.26
CA PHE A 802 -4.52 16.09 35.61
C PHE A 802 -3.51 15.03 35.98
N LYS A 803 -2.96 15.12 37.19
CA LYS A 803 -2.05 14.11 37.73
C LYS A 803 -2.40 13.86 39.19
N ASP A 804 -2.71 12.61 39.51
CA ASP A 804 -3.09 12.17 40.86
C ASP A 804 -2.00 12.49 41.89
N ARG A 805 -0.74 12.19 41.58
CA ARG A 805 0.39 12.50 42.46
C ARG A 805 1.65 12.93 41.70
N TYR A 806 2.31 13.97 42.19
CA TYR A 806 3.67 14.35 41.80
C TYR A 806 4.45 14.84 43.02
N ARG A 807 5.56 14.16 43.34
CA ARG A 807 6.27 14.34 44.63
C ARG A 807 5.28 14.19 45.79
N ASP A 808 5.18 15.19 46.66
CA ASP A 808 4.30 15.20 47.85
C ASP A 808 2.91 15.80 47.57
N GLU A 809 2.69 16.41 46.41
CA GLU A 809 1.42 17.02 46.02
C GLU A 809 0.46 16.00 45.39
N ARG A 810 -0.83 16.15 45.69
CA ARG A 810 -1.94 15.33 45.16
C ARG A 810 -2.94 16.16 44.36
N ASP A 811 -3.69 15.50 43.49
CA ASP A 811 -4.80 16.05 42.72
C ASP A 811 -4.43 17.32 41.94
N ILE A 812 -3.34 17.23 41.19
CA ILE A 812 -2.78 18.38 40.48
C ILE A 812 -3.52 18.56 39.15
N TYR A 813 -4.36 19.59 39.10
CA TYR A 813 -4.92 20.14 37.87
C TYR A 813 -4.06 21.29 37.37
N LEU A 814 -3.70 21.27 36.09
CA LEU A 814 -2.83 22.28 35.47
C LEU A 814 -3.39 22.67 34.10
N GLN A 815 -3.57 23.96 33.86
CA GLN A 815 -3.86 24.48 32.53
C GLN A 815 -2.58 25.03 31.92
N THR A 816 -2.34 24.69 30.65
CA THR A 816 -1.13 25.15 29.96
C THR A 816 -1.46 25.57 28.53
N ALA A 817 -0.67 26.50 28.02
CA ALA A 817 -0.64 26.87 26.62
C ALA A 817 0.81 26.99 26.17
N GLY A 818 1.08 26.66 24.92
CA GLY A 818 2.40 26.75 24.30
C GLY A 818 2.26 27.19 22.86
N ILE A 819 3.12 28.09 22.40
CA ILE A 819 3.25 28.47 20.99
C ILE A 819 4.74 28.44 20.66
N GLY A 820 5.13 27.44 19.87
CA GLY A 820 6.43 27.35 19.24
C GLY A 820 6.36 27.92 17.83
N PHE A 821 7.39 28.63 17.40
CA PHE A 821 7.59 28.98 15.99
C PHE A 821 9.02 28.67 15.56
N ASP A 822 9.17 28.27 14.30
CA ASP A 822 10.44 27.94 13.66
C ASP A 822 10.53 28.74 12.35
N VAL A 823 11.62 29.49 12.18
CA VAL A 823 11.95 30.21 10.96
C VAL A 823 13.28 29.67 10.45
N GLN A 824 13.30 29.05 9.27
CA GLN A 824 14.50 28.47 8.68
C GLN A 824 14.82 29.13 7.34
N LYS A 825 16.02 29.72 7.23
CA LYS A 825 16.59 30.22 5.97
C LYS A 825 17.65 29.23 5.49
N GLN A 826 17.49 28.76 4.25
CA GLN A 826 18.53 28.00 3.54
C GLN A 826 19.18 28.90 2.49
N SER A 827 20.50 28.95 2.50
CA SER A 827 21.31 29.75 1.58
C SER A 827 22.43 28.90 0.99
N THR A 828 22.64 29.00 -0.32
CA THR A 828 23.79 28.38 -0.99
C THR A 828 24.83 29.47 -1.24
N ILE A 829 26.08 29.20 -0.86
CA ILE A 829 27.21 30.10 -1.04
C ILE A 829 28.17 29.44 -2.03
N GLU A 830 28.29 30.05 -3.20
CA GLU A 830 29.23 29.62 -4.24
C GLU A 830 30.60 30.28 -3.97
N PHE A 831 31.61 29.46 -3.63
CA PHE A 831 32.97 29.94 -3.41
C PHE A 831 33.89 29.70 -4.62
N TRP A 832 33.51 28.76 -5.50
CA TRP A 832 34.15 28.47 -6.78
C TRP A 832 33.11 27.92 -7.77
N PRO A 833 33.35 27.97 -9.10
CA PRO A 833 32.38 27.54 -10.13
C PRO A 833 31.85 26.09 -10.02
N LYS A 834 32.42 25.28 -9.11
CA LYS A 834 32.06 23.88 -8.88
C LYS A 834 31.97 23.50 -7.39
N ARG A 835 31.95 24.48 -6.47
CA ARG A 835 31.85 24.20 -5.03
C ARG A 835 30.82 25.10 -4.35
N GLU A 836 29.85 24.44 -3.74
CA GLU A 836 28.76 25.04 -3.00
C GLU A 836 28.94 24.76 -1.50
N LEU A 837 28.66 25.77 -0.69
CA LEU A 837 28.51 25.68 0.76
C LEU A 837 27.06 26.01 1.11
N ASN A 838 26.38 25.10 1.78
CA ASN A 838 25.00 25.34 2.20
C ASN A 838 25.01 25.84 3.64
N LEU A 839 24.45 27.03 3.87
CA LEU A 839 24.24 27.63 5.17
C LEU A 839 22.75 27.56 5.50
N ASP A 840 22.42 26.75 6.51
CA ASP A 840 21.09 26.67 7.11
C ASP A 840 21.09 27.50 8.40
N VAL A 841 20.20 28.48 8.52
CA VAL A 841 20.02 29.28 9.74
C VAL A 841 18.59 29.12 10.21
N GLY A 842 18.41 28.66 11.44
CA GLY A 842 17.14 28.52 12.13
C GLY A 842 17.02 29.48 13.30
N LEU A 843 15.85 30.07 13.47
CA LEU A 843 15.44 30.80 14.66
C LEU A 843 14.16 30.14 15.18
N ASN A 844 14.19 29.70 16.43
CA ASN A 844 13.04 29.13 17.10
C ASN A 844 12.64 30.01 18.28
N GLY A 845 11.35 30.11 18.55
CA GLY A 845 10.85 30.74 19.75
C GLY A 845 9.71 29.94 20.35
N ASP A 846 9.80 29.68 21.65
CA ASP A 846 8.80 28.96 22.41
C ASP A 846 8.24 29.87 23.49
N PHE A 847 6.95 30.19 23.36
CA PHE A 847 6.16 30.83 24.40
C PHE A 847 5.39 29.75 25.16
N ILE A 848 5.51 29.71 26.48
CA ILE A 848 4.85 28.74 27.35
C ILE A 848 4.14 29.49 28.47
N TRP A 849 2.90 29.10 28.75
CA TRP A 849 2.10 29.60 29.85
C TRP A 849 1.58 28.42 30.69
N HIS A 850 1.71 28.52 32.00
CA HIS A 850 1.15 27.62 33.00
C HIS A 850 0.26 28.44 33.96
N ASP A 851 -0.93 27.96 34.27
CA ASP A 851 -1.81 28.62 35.23
C ASP A 851 -1.22 28.65 36.65
N LYS A 852 -0.39 27.67 37.00
CA LYS A 852 0.37 27.63 38.25
C LYS A 852 1.69 26.86 38.16
N ASP A 853 2.54 27.05 39.16
CA ASP A 853 3.79 26.29 39.35
C ASP A 853 3.82 25.48 40.66
N GLN A 854 4.93 24.78 40.90
CA GLN A 854 5.19 23.97 42.10
C GLN A 854 5.37 24.82 43.38
N LYS A 855 5.58 26.14 43.26
CA LYS A 855 5.73 27.05 44.43
C LYS A 855 4.42 27.79 44.74
N GLY A 856 3.33 27.49 44.01
CA GLY A 856 2.03 28.13 44.19
C GLY A 856 1.86 29.47 43.47
N GLY A 857 2.85 29.88 42.67
CA GLY A 857 2.74 31.03 41.77
C GLY A 857 1.65 30.79 40.72
N ARG A 858 1.02 31.86 40.22
CA ARG A 858 -0.06 31.80 39.22
C ARG A 858 0.31 32.52 37.93
N ASN A 859 -0.21 32.05 36.80
CA ASN A 859 -0.02 32.62 35.46
C ASN A 859 1.46 32.77 35.06
N ILE A 860 2.23 31.69 35.23
CA ILE A 860 3.65 31.69 34.93
C ILE A 860 3.85 31.62 33.42
N THR A 861 4.62 32.56 32.88
CA THR A 861 4.93 32.65 31.45
C THR A 861 6.42 32.52 31.24
N LYS A 862 6.83 31.74 30.24
CA LYS A 862 8.22 31.61 29.80
C LYS A 862 8.30 31.86 28.29
N LEU A 863 9.31 32.62 27.89
CA LEU A 863 9.63 32.85 26.49
C LEU A 863 11.10 32.49 26.29
N VAL A 864 11.36 31.55 25.40
CA VAL A 864 12.71 31.08 25.10
C VAL A 864 12.94 31.18 23.61
N PHE A 865 14.01 31.87 23.22
CA PHE A 865 14.46 31.92 21.83
C PHE A 865 15.69 31.06 21.69
N SER A 866 15.76 30.28 20.61
CA SER A 866 16.97 29.58 20.23
C SER A 866 17.34 29.91 18.79
N ALA A 867 18.63 29.90 18.51
CA ALA A 867 19.16 30.05 17.18
C ALA A 867 20.04 28.84 16.87
N ASN A 868 19.89 28.28 15.69
CA ASN A 868 20.79 27.25 15.19
C ASN A 868 21.35 27.68 13.85
N SER A 869 22.63 27.44 13.62
CA SER A 869 23.24 27.61 12.31
C SER A 869 24.00 26.35 11.94
N ALA A 870 23.88 25.91 10.71
CA ALA A 870 24.59 24.75 10.19
C ALA A 870 25.23 25.09 8.85
N LEU A 871 26.55 24.97 8.78
CA LEU A 871 27.32 25.07 7.56
C LEU A 871 27.62 23.66 7.05
N ARG A 872 27.12 23.33 5.87
CA ARG A 872 27.30 22.04 5.21
C ARG A 872 28.16 22.22 3.97
N ASN A 873 29.27 21.49 3.93
CA ASN A 873 30.10 21.34 2.74
C ASN A 873 29.97 19.92 2.20
N VAL A 874 29.62 19.78 0.92
CA VAL A 874 29.55 18.48 0.24
C VAL A 874 30.56 18.48 -0.90
N LEU A 875 31.64 17.74 -0.71
CA LEU A 875 32.64 17.50 -1.74
C LEU A 875 32.40 16.12 -2.33
N PHE A 876 32.46 16.00 -3.65
CA PHE A 876 32.50 14.69 -4.27
C PHE A 876 33.47 14.67 -5.43
N ARG A 877 34.06 13.50 -5.66
CA ARG A 877 34.87 13.21 -6.84
C ARG A 877 34.40 11.89 -7.44
N ILE A 878 34.34 11.86 -8.77
CA ILE A 878 34.08 10.64 -9.53
C ILE A 878 35.42 10.18 -10.11
N TYR A 879 35.81 8.96 -9.78
CA TYR A 879 37.00 8.29 -10.30
C TYR A 879 36.57 7.28 -11.35
N ASP A 880 37.36 7.19 -12.42
CA ASP A 880 37.28 6.06 -13.34
C ASP A 880 37.95 4.85 -12.68
N ILE A 881 37.18 3.78 -12.48
CA ILE A 881 37.67 2.51 -11.94
C ILE A 881 37.34 1.35 -12.87
N SER A 882 37.27 1.62 -14.18
CA SER A 882 36.94 0.62 -15.20
C SER A 882 37.94 -0.54 -15.25
N PHE A 883 39.12 -0.38 -14.63
CA PHE A 883 40.11 -1.45 -14.41
C PHE A 883 39.61 -2.55 -13.45
N ILE A 884 38.61 -2.27 -12.60
CA ILE A 884 37.98 -3.25 -11.72
C ILE A 884 36.84 -3.94 -12.51
N PRO A 885 36.86 -5.28 -12.65
CA PRO A 885 35.81 -6.02 -13.35
C PRO A 885 34.41 -5.68 -12.80
N ASN A 886 33.44 -5.48 -13.71
CA ASN A 886 32.04 -5.11 -13.42
C ASN A 886 31.80 -3.72 -12.78
N ALA A 887 32.85 -2.96 -12.46
CA ALA A 887 32.75 -1.56 -12.07
C ALA A 887 32.96 -0.62 -13.28
N ASN A 888 32.40 0.59 -13.19
CA ASN A 888 32.55 1.63 -14.20
C ASN A 888 33.09 2.91 -13.54
N LYS A 889 32.33 3.48 -12.59
CA LYS A 889 32.72 4.71 -11.90
C LYS A 889 32.64 4.54 -10.39
N LEU A 890 33.52 5.20 -9.65
CA LEU A 890 33.48 5.31 -8.20
C LEU A 890 33.21 6.76 -7.82
N ARG A 891 32.17 7.01 -7.04
CA ARG A 891 31.89 8.31 -6.44
C ARG A 891 32.33 8.29 -4.99
N HIS A 892 33.30 9.10 -4.64
CA HIS A 892 33.65 9.39 -3.25
C HIS A 892 33.03 10.72 -2.88
N GLN A 893 32.18 10.71 -1.86
CA GLN A 893 31.56 11.90 -1.29
C GLN A 893 32.06 12.09 0.14
N ILE A 894 32.40 13.32 0.47
CA ILE A 894 32.75 13.78 1.81
C ILE A 894 31.77 14.90 2.14
N GLU A 895 31.13 14.80 3.29
CA GLU A 895 30.22 15.80 3.81
C GLU A 895 30.70 16.20 5.20
N THR A 896 30.94 17.49 5.39
CA THR A 896 31.25 18.08 6.70
C THR A 896 30.15 19.03 7.08
N ILE A 897 29.64 18.89 8.30
CA ILE A 897 28.61 19.78 8.85
C ILE A 897 29.18 20.38 10.13
N LEU A 898 29.23 21.70 10.19
CA LEU A 898 29.53 22.45 11.40
C LEU A 898 28.24 23.11 11.85
N GLN A 899 27.72 22.73 13.01
CA GLN A 899 26.49 23.26 13.55
C GLN A 899 26.75 23.96 14.89
N PHE A 900 26.15 25.12 15.07
CA PHE A 900 26.14 25.85 16.33
C PHE A 900 24.71 26.03 16.81
N ASP A 901 24.40 25.47 17.97
CA ASP A 901 23.11 25.62 18.66
C ASP A 901 23.28 26.59 19.83
N TYR A 902 22.47 27.64 19.83
CA TYR A 902 22.43 28.65 20.87
C TYR A 902 21.02 28.73 21.48
N THR A 903 20.96 28.66 22.80
CA THR A 903 19.79 28.93 23.62
C THR A 903 20.31 29.67 24.85
N PRO A 904 19.82 30.89 25.12
CA PRO A 904 20.31 31.71 26.21
C PRO A 904 20.03 31.04 27.57
N PRO A 905 20.72 31.48 28.64
CA PRO A 905 20.42 31.02 29.98
C PRO A 905 18.96 31.26 30.34
N VAL A 906 18.28 30.21 30.78
CA VAL A 906 16.99 30.31 31.46
C VAL A 906 17.32 30.46 32.95
N THR A 907 16.70 31.41 33.64
CA THR A 907 17.01 31.75 35.05
C THR A 907 17.13 30.50 35.92
N GLU A 908 18.28 30.33 36.60
CA GLU A 908 18.68 29.13 37.37
C GLU A 908 17.84 28.91 38.65
N GLU A 909 16.96 29.84 39.03
CA GLU A 909 16.07 29.70 40.19
C GLU A 909 15.02 28.61 39.92
N GLU A 910 15.44 27.35 40.12
CA GLU A 910 14.66 26.11 40.18
C GLU A 910 13.43 26.10 39.28
N ASP A 911 13.47 25.42 38.12
CA ASP A 911 12.31 25.30 37.23
C ASP A 911 11.06 24.82 38.01
N THR A 912 10.23 25.79 38.40
CA THR A 912 9.07 25.59 39.27
C THR A 912 7.92 25.00 38.46
N LEU A 913 7.99 25.03 37.14
CA LEU A 913 6.94 24.50 36.30
C LEU A 913 6.79 23.00 36.53
N TYR A 914 5.55 22.53 36.54
CA TYR A 914 5.28 21.10 36.56
C TYR A 914 5.84 20.43 35.30
N PRO A 915 6.43 19.23 35.40
CA PRO A 915 7.14 18.59 34.30
C PRO A 915 6.22 17.88 33.29
N PHE A 916 5.00 18.39 33.13
CA PHE A 916 3.99 17.86 32.23
C PHE A 916 3.21 19.01 31.58
N GLY A 917 2.89 18.85 30.29
CA GLY A 917 2.44 19.95 29.45
C GLY A 917 3.34 20.13 28.21
N PRO A 918 3.13 21.18 27.41
CA PRO A 918 4.08 21.63 26.38
C PRO A 918 5.45 21.92 27.02
N SER A 919 6.54 21.75 26.26
CA SER A 919 7.94 21.60 26.71
C SER A 919 8.31 22.30 28.02
N ALA A 920 8.02 21.63 29.15
CA ALA A 920 8.21 22.19 30.49
C ALA A 920 9.68 22.31 30.93
N TYR A 921 10.61 21.85 30.09
CA TYR A 921 12.03 21.86 30.36
C TYR A 921 12.76 22.67 29.30
N MET A 922 13.38 23.76 29.72
CA MET A 922 14.19 24.62 28.87
C MET A 922 15.55 24.79 29.52
N TYR A 923 16.62 24.50 28.79
CA TYR A 923 17.98 24.56 29.29
C TYR A 923 18.81 25.50 28.43
N GLU A 924 19.77 26.19 29.06
CA GLU A 924 20.82 26.86 28.33
C GLU A 924 21.51 25.87 27.39
N ARG A 925 21.79 26.30 26.16
CA ARG A 925 22.55 25.50 25.20
C ARG A 925 23.50 26.40 24.45
N LYS A 926 24.78 26.10 24.49
CA LYS A 926 25.83 26.76 23.69
C LYS A 926 26.69 25.65 23.14
N LYS A 927 26.28 25.07 22.01
CA LYS A 927 26.83 23.80 21.56
C LYS A 927 27.39 23.92 20.15
N LEU A 928 28.64 23.53 19.97
CA LEU A 928 29.27 23.39 18.67
C LEU A 928 29.37 21.91 18.33
N LEU A 929 28.72 21.50 17.25
CA LEU A 929 28.67 20.15 16.72
C LEU A 929 29.44 20.09 15.40
N PHE A 930 30.26 19.07 15.24
CA PHE A 930 30.96 18.75 14.01
C PHE A 930 30.60 17.33 13.59
N ASP A 931 29.95 17.21 12.43
CA ASP A 931 29.72 15.93 11.78
C ASP A 931 30.64 15.78 10.57
N PHE A 932 31.30 14.64 10.49
CA PHE A 932 32.02 14.22 9.30
C PHE A 932 31.39 12.95 8.76
N LYS A 933 31.03 12.95 7.49
CA LYS A 933 30.46 11.80 6.77
C LYS A 933 31.28 11.56 5.51
N THR A 934 31.60 10.30 5.25
CA THR A 934 32.14 9.90 3.95
C THR A 934 31.41 8.68 3.41
N ASN A 935 31.09 8.74 2.12
CA ASN A 935 30.34 7.73 1.40
C ASN A 935 31.09 7.38 0.12
N ILE A 936 31.37 6.10 -0.08
CA ILE A 936 31.99 5.59 -1.30
C ILE A 936 30.94 4.74 -2.02
N GLN A 937 30.56 5.17 -3.22
CA GLN A 937 29.60 4.51 -4.07
C GLN A 937 30.29 4.03 -5.35
N ILE A 938 29.86 2.88 -5.87
CA ILE A 938 30.29 2.34 -7.14
C ILE A 938 29.09 2.26 -8.07
N LYS A 939 29.31 2.63 -9.33
CA LYS A 939 28.38 2.42 -10.44
C LYS A 939 28.89 1.23 -11.24
N THR A 940 28.06 0.20 -11.36
CA THR A 940 28.38 -1.00 -12.15
C THR A 940 28.23 -0.72 -13.65
N ARG A 941 28.77 -1.60 -14.51
CA ARG A 941 28.58 -1.52 -15.96
C ARG A 941 27.11 -1.62 -16.39
N ARG A 942 26.24 -2.26 -15.59
CA ARG A 942 24.77 -2.34 -15.80
C ARG A 942 24.00 -1.10 -15.33
N ASN A 943 24.68 0.02 -15.11
CA ASN A 943 24.08 1.26 -14.63
C ASN A 943 23.46 1.19 -13.21
N ILE A 944 23.74 0.14 -12.44
CA ILE A 944 23.27 -0.02 -11.06
C ILE A 944 24.22 0.70 -10.10
N LYS A 945 23.67 1.54 -9.21
CA LYS A 945 24.41 2.26 -8.16
C LYS A 945 24.43 1.45 -6.87
N TYR A 946 25.58 1.40 -6.20
CA TYR A 946 25.79 0.62 -4.99
C TYR A 946 26.68 1.36 -3.99
N THR A 947 26.40 1.27 -2.68
CA THR A 947 27.26 1.87 -1.64
C THR A 947 28.22 0.83 -1.06
N LEU A 948 29.52 1.05 -1.24
CA LEU A 948 30.60 0.20 -0.74
C LEU A 948 30.92 0.50 0.72
N LEU A 949 31.02 1.77 1.08
CA LEU A 949 31.44 2.22 2.41
C LEU A 949 30.65 3.44 2.84
N ARG A 950 30.21 3.44 4.10
CA ARG A 950 29.71 4.63 4.80
C ARG A 950 30.46 4.77 6.11
N PHE A 951 31.06 5.91 6.32
CA PHE A 951 31.60 6.30 7.61
C PHE A 951 30.96 7.60 8.05
N SER A 952 30.63 7.71 9.34
CA SER A 952 30.21 8.95 9.96
C SER A 952 30.81 9.05 11.35
N THR A 953 31.29 10.23 11.73
CA THR A 953 31.65 10.52 13.11
C THR A 953 31.06 11.85 13.53
N ASP A 954 30.57 11.90 14.76
CA ASP A 954 30.01 13.10 15.39
C ASP A 954 30.86 13.48 16.61
N PHE A 955 31.12 14.77 16.78
CA PHE A 955 31.81 15.35 17.93
C PHE A 955 31.14 16.66 18.32
N GLY A 956 30.92 16.86 19.61
CA GLY A 956 30.29 18.05 20.15
C GLY A 956 31.06 18.63 21.32
N ARG A 957 31.08 19.95 21.42
CA ARG A 957 31.52 20.69 22.61
C ARG A 957 30.36 21.49 23.16
N ASP A 958 30.13 21.36 24.46
CA ASP A 958 29.16 22.15 25.20
C ASP A 958 29.88 23.26 25.99
N PHE A 959 29.55 24.51 25.68
CA PHE A 959 30.12 25.70 26.30
C PHE A 959 29.30 26.18 27.51
N THR A 960 28.20 25.50 27.86
CA THR A 960 27.43 25.78 29.09
C THR A 960 28.01 25.10 30.34
N TYR A 961 28.94 24.16 30.14
CA TYR A 961 29.59 23.42 31.21
C TYR A 961 30.37 24.34 32.18
N LYS A 962 30.06 24.26 33.48
CA LYS A 962 30.80 24.91 34.57
C LYS A 962 31.68 23.88 35.29
N GLU A 963 32.94 24.24 35.57
CA GLU A 963 33.97 23.35 36.13
C GLU A 963 33.76 23.05 37.64
N ASP A 964 32.87 23.79 38.31
CA ASP A 964 32.54 23.69 39.74
C ASP A 964 31.56 22.56 40.08
N GLY A 965 31.10 21.79 39.10
CA GLY A 965 30.14 20.70 39.29
C GLY A 965 28.73 21.15 39.73
N ARG A 966 28.47 22.46 39.81
CA ARG A 966 27.17 23.06 40.14
C ARG A 966 26.51 23.56 38.86
N THR A 967 26.08 22.64 38.02
CA THR A 967 25.02 22.93 37.05
C THR A 967 23.67 22.69 37.68
N SER A 968 22.73 23.63 37.44
CA SER A 968 21.31 23.54 37.77
C SER A 968 20.75 22.13 37.47
N GLY A 969 19.88 21.65 38.38
CA GLY A 969 19.39 20.29 38.42
C GLY A 969 18.83 19.76 37.09
N TYR A 970 18.86 18.43 36.94
CA TYR A 970 18.34 17.62 35.82
C TYR A 970 19.36 17.17 34.75
N TYR A 971 19.97 16.01 35.04
CA TYR A 971 20.40 14.90 34.18
C TYR A 971 21.16 15.06 32.84
N TYR A 972 21.32 16.24 32.20
CA TYR A 972 21.82 16.28 30.80
C TYR A 972 23.08 17.10 30.44
N SER A 973 23.72 17.89 31.31
CA SER A 973 24.96 18.61 30.90
C SER A 973 26.10 18.62 31.93
N ARG A 974 26.48 17.44 32.45
CA ARG A 974 27.71 17.30 33.25
C ARG A 974 29.00 17.15 32.42
N ARG A 975 28.97 17.38 31.11
CA ARG A 975 30.09 17.02 30.21
C ARG A 975 30.48 18.18 29.32
N LYS A 976 31.78 18.48 29.32
CA LYS A 976 32.40 19.51 28.46
C LYS A 976 32.36 19.13 26.98
N TYR A 977 32.46 17.84 26.70
CA TYR A 977 32.42 17.27 25.36
C TYR A 977 31.36 16.18 25.27
N ASP A 978 30.63 16.11 24.15
CA ASP A 978 29.77 14.98 23.85
C ASP A 978 30.58 13.71 23.64
N TYR A 979 29.91 12.58 23.74
CA TYR A 979 30.50 11.32 23.31
C TYR A 979 30.79 11.33 21.82
N ILE A 980 32.01 10.91 21.46
CA ILE A 980 32.39 10.73 20.06
C ILE A 980 31.77 9.42 19.58
N THR A 981 30.82 9.50 18.65
CA THR A 981 30.22 8.30 18.05
C THR A 981 30.71 8.15 16.61
N SER A 982 31.38 7.04 16.32
CA SER A 982 31.88 6.72 14.98
C SER A 982 31.20 5.46 14.46
N ARG A 983 30.56 5.56 13.29
CA ARG A 983 29.86 4.46 12.62
C ARG A 983 30.52 4.18 11.28
N LEU A 984 30.91 2.94 11.05
CA LEU A 984 31.45 2.44 9.79
C LEU A 984 30.56 1.30 9.30
N THR A 985 30.15 1.34 8.03
CA THR A 985 29.50 0.21 7.35
C THR A 985 30.25 -0.05 6.06
N ILE A 986 30.68 -1.29 5.86
CA ILE A 986 31.33 -1.77 4.65
C ILE A 986 30.45 -2.87 4.08
N THR A 987 30.07 -2.72 2.82
CA THR A 987 29.31 -3.71 2.08
C THR A 987 30.10 -3.96 0.80
N PRO A 988 31.03 -4.94 0.75
CA PRO A 988 31.99 -5.04 -0.35
C PRO A 988 31.42 -5.59 -1.67
N PHE A 989 30.28 -6.30 -1.63
CA PHE A 989 29.71 -6.97 -2.80
C PHE A 989 28.38 -6.35 -3.25
N PRO A 990 28.17 -6.04 -4.55
CA PRO A 990 26.93 -5.42 -5.05
C PRO A 990 25.63 -6.14 -4.66
N GLY A 991 25.67 -7.45 -4.42
CA GLY A 991 24.52 -8.23 -3.97
C GLY A 991 24.13 -8.02 -2.49
N GLY A 992 24.90 -7.25 -1.71
CA GLY A 992 24.63 -7.03 -0.28
C GLY A 992 24.91 -8.24 0.62
N ASN A 993 25.46 -9.31 0.05
CA ASN A 993 25.69 -10.60 0.70
C ASN A 993 26.66 -10.57 1.87
N LEU A 994 27.54 -9.57 1.95
CA LEU A 994 28.43 -9.34 3.09
C LEU A 994 28.21 -7.91 3.58
N ARG A 995 27.94 -7.75 4.87
CA ARG A 995 27.86 -6.45 5.53
C ARG A 995 28.66 -6.48 6.81
N ILE A 996 29.57 -5.54 6.95
CA ILE A 996 30.37 -5.34 8.15
C ILE A 996 29.99 -3.98 8.72
N SER A 997 29.64 -3.92 10.00
CA SER A 997 29.29 -2.69 10.68
C SER A 997 30.04 -2.54 11.99
N PHE A 998 30.63 -1.37 12.22
CA PHE A 998 31.26 -0.99 13.47
C PHE A 998 30.58 0.29 13.98
N ASN A 999 30.29 0.33 15.27
CA ASN A 999 29.83 1.52 15.97
C ASN A 999 30.63 1.64 17.26
N SER A 1000 31.44 2.68 17.38
CA SER A 1000 32.25 2.93 18.56
C SER A 1000 31.80 4.23 19.22
N THR A 1001 31.72 4.22 20.54
CA THR A 1001 31.39 5.40 21.35
C THR A 1001 32.49 5.60 22.38
N HIS A 1002 33.15 6.75 22.34
CA HIS A 1002 34.19 7.14 23.28
C HIS A 1002 33.72 8.31 24.15
N ASN A 1003 34.10 8.30 25.42
CA ASN A 1003 33.93 9.41 26.33
C ASN A 1003 35.18 10.29 26.32
N PRO A 1004 35.19 11.45 25.62
CA PRO A 1004 36.34 12.36 25.62
C PRO A 1004 36.53 13.12 26.94
N ASN A 1005 35.60 13.01 27.90
CA ASN A 1005 35.75 13.57 29.25
C ASN A 1005 36.48 12.56 30.16
N LYS A 1006 37.00 13.04 31.29
CA LYS A 1006 37.55 12.16 32.33
C LYS A 1006 36.42 11.30 32.93
N ASP A 1007 36.64 10.00 33.08
CA ASP A 1007 35.73 9.08 33.78
C ASP A 1007 36.02 9.02 35.29
N GLU A 1008 35.28 8.17 36.02
CA GLU A 1008 35.44 7.98 37.49
C GLU A 1008 36.87 7.51 37.85
N ASP A 1009 37.55 6.81 36.94
CA ASP A 1009 38.92 6.33 37.11
C ASP A 1009 39.96 7.39 36.65
N GLY A 1010 39.52 8.60 36.30
CA GLY A 1010 40.34 9.68 35.80
C GLY A 1010 40.84 9.52 34.36
N LYS A 1011 40.44 8.45 33.66
CA LYS A 1011 40.87 8.18 32.27
C LYS A 1011 40.05 9.03 31.30
N GLN A 1012 40.73 9.54 30.27
CA GLN A 1012 40.11 10.32 29.20
C GLN A 1012 40.04 9.48 27.92
N PHE A 1013 39.05 9.74 27.07
CA PHE A 1013 38.79 8.97 25.83
C PHE A 1013 38.48 7.48 26.09
N SER A 1014 37.86 7.16 27.23
CA SER A 1014 37.49 5.77 27.52
C SER A 1014 36.41 5.28 26.56
N MET A 1015 36.60 4.07 26.02
CA MET A 1015 35.60 3.41 25.18
C MET A 1015 34.45 2.93 26.07
N ILE A 1016 33.27 3.53 25.87
CA ILE A 1016 32.06 3.25 26.66
C ILE A 1016 31.00 2.51 25.85
N GLY A 1017 31.21 2.36 24.55
CA GLY A 1017 30.34 1.58 23.68
C GLY A 1017 31.12 1.05 22.49
N PHE A 1018 30.93 -0.22 22.17
CA PHE A 1018 31.48 -0.82 20.97
C PHE A 1018 30.53 -1.88 20.45
N ARG A 1019 30.12 -1.74 19.19
CA ARG A 1019 29.33 -2.73 18.48
C ARG A 1019 30.02 -3.07 17.17
N ALA A 1020 30.33 -4.34 16.98
CA ALA A 1020 30.78 -4.87 15.70
C ALA A 1020 29.78 -5.94 15.25
N ASN A 1021 29.26 -5.86 14.03
CA ASN A 1021 28.48 -6.94 13.42
C ASN A 1021 29.05 -7.29 12.05
N LEU A 1022 29.12 -8.58 11.78
CA LEU A 1022 29.53 -9.19 10.53
C LEU A 1022 28.38 -10.09 10.07
N ASP A 1023 27.72 -9.73 8.99
CA ASP A 1023 26.61 -10.48 8.42
C ASP A 1023 27.00 -10.98 7.03
N TYR A 1024 26.93 -12.30 6.81
CA TYR A 1024 27.17 -12.91 5.52
C TYR A 1024 26.01 -13.83 5.13
N SER A 1025 25.64 -13.81 3.85
CA SER A 1025 24.65 -14.73 3.28
C SER A 1025 25.01 -15.07 1.83
N ARG A 1026 24.73 -16.31 1.44
CA ARG A 1026 24.96 -16.82 0.08
C ARG A 1026 23.85 -17.79 -0.30
N GLY A 1027 23.26 -17.58 -1.47
CA GLY A 1027 22.22 -18.47 -2.03
C GLY A 1027 20.86 -17.76 -2.16
N THR A 1028 19.80 -18.56 -2.26
CA THR A 1028 18.40 -18.12 -2.38
C THR A 1028 17.58 -18.64 -1.19
N TYR A 1029 16.29 -18.23 -1.11
CA TYR A 1029 15.34 -18.81 -0.15
C TYR A 1029 15.27 -20.35 -0.25
N ALA A 1030 15.50 -20.91 -1.46
CA ALA A 1030 15.41 -22.33 -1.71
C ALA A 1030 16.67 -23.12 -1.29
N LYS A 1031 17.84 -22.49 -1.34
CA LYS A 1031 19.12 -23.12 -1.04
C LYS A 1031 20.15 -22.04 -0.74
N GLY A 1032 20.75 -22.08 0.44
CA GLY A 1032 21.73 -21.08 0.83
C GLY A 1032 22.23 -21.27 2.25
N TRP A 1033 23.20 -20.44 2.64
CA TRP A 1033 23.75 -20.43 3.98
C TRP A 1033 24.21 -19.03 4.34
N GLY A 1034 24.33 -18.77 5.62
CA GLY A 1034 24.84 -17.50 6.10
C GLY A 1034 25.21 -17.57 7.56
N PHE A 1035 25.92 -16.56 8.01
CA PHE A 1035 26.26 -16.41 9.41
C PHE A 1035 26.19 -14.94 9.79
N ASN A 1036 25.93 -14.70 11.06
CA ASN A 1036 26.09 -13.42 11.69
C ASN A 1036 27.01 -13.56 12.90
N PHE A 1037 27.85 -12.57 13.12
CA PHE A 1037 28.68 -12.48 14.32
C PHE A 1037 28.63 -11.04 14.84
N GLY A 1038 28.19 -10.88 16.09
CA GLY A 1038 28.02 -9.61 16.75
C GLY A 1038 28.80 -9.56 18.06
N ASN A 1039 29.44 -8.43 18.37
CA ASN A 1039 29.97 -8.12 19.69
C ASN A 1039 29.39 -6.77 20.10
N ASN A 1040 28.67 -6.72 21.22
CA ASN A 1040 27.98 -5.53 21.70
C ASN A 1040 28.39 -5.27 23.16
N TYR A 1041 29.30 -4.32 23.34
CA TYR A 1041 29.79 -3.82 24.62
C TYR A 1041 29.20 -2.43 24.90
N ARG A 1042 28.74 -2.20 26.13
CA ARG A 1042 28.23 -0.91 26.61
C ARG A 1042 28.56 -0.71 28.09
N LYS A 1043 29.03 0.48 28.44
CA LYS A 1043 29.32 0.97 29.80
C LYS A 1043 28.89 2.45 29.91
N TYR A 1044 27.60 2.73 29.68
CA TYR A 1044 27.05 4.09 29.84
C TYR A 1044 26.79 4.45 31.31
N TYR A 1045 26.50 3.44 32.14
CA TYR A 1045 26.30 3.53 33.59
C TYR A 1045 27.39 2.72 34.33
N ARG A 1046 27.34 2.67 35.67
CA ARG A 1046 28.35 1.98 36.50
C ARG A 1046 28.59 0.51 36.09
N THR A 1047 27.56 -0.21 35.68
CA THR A 1047 27.69 -1.64 35.35
C THR A 1047 27.94 -1.83 33.85
N PRO A 1048 29.08 -2.44 33.46
CA PRO A 1048 29.32 -2.80 32.07
C PRO A 1048 28.41 -3.95 31.62
N SER A 1049 28.11 -4.02 30.33
CA SER A 1049 27.43 -5.14 29.66
C SER A 1049 28.19 -5.52 28.40
N ARG A 1050 28.37 -6.82 28.13
CA ARG A 1050 29.01 -7.28 26.89
C ARG A 1050 28.43 -8.61 26.44
N SER A 1051 27.78 -8.61 25.27
CA SER A 1051 27.23 -9.81 24.66
C SER A 1051 27.93 -10.12 23.34
N ILE A 1052 28.33 -11.38 23.16
CA ILE A 1052 28.75 -11.94 21.86
C ILE A 1052 27.57 -12.72 21.29
N ILE A 1053 27.18 -12.39 20.07
CA ILE A 1053 26.08 -13.01 19.34
C ILE A 1053 26.68 -13.75 18.15
N ALA A 1054 26.32 -15.01 17.96
CA ALA A 1054 26.71 -15.78 16.79
C ALA A 1054 25.49 -16.52 16.26
N GLY A 1055 25.19 -16.34 14.98
CA GLY A 1055 24.14 -17.05 14.29
C GLY A 1055 24.68 -17.71 13.04
N PHE A 1056 24.14 -18.88 12.70
CA PHE A 1056 24.47 -19.61 11.48
C PHE A 1056 23.21 -20.27 10.96
N TYR A 1057 22.93 -20.10 9.67
CA TYR A 1057 21.88 -20.86 9.01
C TYR A 1057 22.43 -21.60 7.79
N TYR A 1058 21.90 -22.78 7.56
CA TYR A 1058 22.26 -23.64 6.44
C TYR A 1058 21.01 -24.33 5.88
N ARG A 1059 20.72 -24.06 4.62
CA ARG A 1059 19.62 -24.65 3.86
C ARG A 1059 20.18 -25.33 2.62
N PRO A 1060 20.50 -26.64 2.66
CA PRO A 1060 20.98 -27.36 1.48
C PRO A 1060 19.89 -27.54 0.41
N SER A 1061 18.61 -27.45 0.78
CA SER A 1061 17.44 -27.49 -0.10
C SER A 1061 16.21 -26.82 0.56
N ARG A 1062 15.10 -26.64 -0.17
CA ARG A 1062 13.82 -26.14 0.39
C ARG A 1062 13.27 -27.02 1.51
N ALA A 1063 13.73 -28.27 1.54
CA ALA A 1063 13.24 -29.29 2.43
C ALA A 1063 14.13 -29.51 3.66
N PHE A 1064 15.26 -28.81 3.77
CA PHE A 1064 16.16 -28.94 4.93
C PHE A 1064 16.68 -27.58 5.35
N GLU A 1065 16.64 -27.31 6.65
CA GLU A 1065 17.09 -26.06 7.25
C GLU A 1065 17.70 -26.35 8.63
N ILE A 1066 18.86 -25.76 8.89
CA ILE A 1066 19.53 -25.76 10.17
C ILE A 1066 19.74 -24.31 10.56
N ASP A 1067 19.27 -23.91 11.74
CA ASP A 1067 19.47 -22.59 12.31
C ASP A 1067 20.11 -22.73 13.69
N VAL A 1068 21.21 -22.05 13.90
CA VAL A 1068 21.94 -21.98 15.16
C VAL A 1068 22.01 -20.52 15.57
N ASP A 1069 21.64 -20.21 16.80
CA ASP A 1069 21.78 -18.87 17.39
C ASP A 1069 22.31 -18.99 18.82
N VAL A 1070 23.35 -18.23 19.13
CA VAL A 1070 24.01 -18.25 20.44
C VAL A 1070 24.25 -16.82 20.89
N THR A 1071 23.87 -16.52 22.13
CA THR A 1071 24.23 -15.28 22.83
C THR A 1071 25.01 -15.64 24.08
N TYR A 1072 26.25 -15.17 24.16
CA TYR A 1072 27.15 -15.35 25.28
C TYR A 1072 27.36 -14.02 26.01
N ASP A 1073 27.08 -13.98 27.31
CA ASP A 1073 27.44 -12.84 28.15
C ASP A 1073 28.90 -12.98 28.58
N TRP A 1074 29.74 -12.06 28.11
CA TRP A 1074 31.17 -12.09 28.36
C TRP A 1074 31.54 -11.68 29.78
N ILE A 1075 30.69 -10.91 30.46
CA ILE A 1075 30.96 -10.38 31.79
C ILE A 1075 30.59 -11.43 32.84
N GLU A 1076 29.38 -11.98 32.74
CA GLU A 1076 28.93 -13.07 33.62
C GLU A 1076 29.59 -14.42 33.27
N LYS A 1077 30.25 -14.51 32.10
CA LYS A 1077 30.94 -15.71 31.58
C LYS A 1077 30.00 -16.90 31.38
N GLU A 1078 28.80 -16.63 30.92
CA GLU A 1078 27.77 -17.65 30.73
C GLU A 1078 26.95 -17.44 29.45
N PHE A 1079 26.38 -18.52 28.95
CA PHE A 1079 25.48 -18.45 27.79
C PHE A 1079 24.13 -17.90 28.22
N TYR A 1080 23.82 -16.70 27.75
CA TYR A 1080 22.50 -16.10 27.93
C TYR A 1080 21.44 -16.87 27.15
N SER A 1081 21.72 -17.22 25.89
CA SER A 1081 20.84 -18.06 25.09
C SER A 1081 21.60 -18.95 24.11
N GLN A 1082 21.07 -20.15 23.88
CA GLN A 1082 21.52 -21.09 22.87
C GLN A 1082 20.30 -21.66 22.19
N ARG A 1083 20.28 -21.66 20.86
CA ARG A 1083 19.21 -22.22 20.05
C ARG A 1083 19.83 -23.00 18.91
N VAL A 1084 19.37 -24.22 18.73
CA VAL A 1084 19.66 -25.04 17.56
C VAL A 1084 18.34 -25.57 17.05
N THR A 1085 17.98 -25.26 15.81
CA THR A 1085 16.77 -25.73 15.16
C THR A 1085 17.16 -26.49 13.91
N PHE A 1086 16.71 -27.74 13.83
CA PHE A 1086 16.72 -28.55 12.64
C PHE A 1086 15.30 -28.59 12.11
N ARG A 1087 15.13 -28.37 10.81
CA ARG A 1087 13.85 -28.42 10.15
C ARG A 1087 13.95 -29.25 8.88
N ARG A 1088 12.98 -30.14 8.70
CA ARG A 1088 12.79 -30.98 7.52
C ARG A 1088 11.37 -30.77 7.01
N ASN A 1089 11.25 -29.97 5.96
CA ASN A 1089 9.97 -29.59 5.37
C ASN A 1089 9.70 -30.43 4.11
N LEU A 1090 8.78 -31.36 4.18
CA LEU A 1090 8.35 -32.23 3.08
C LEU A 1090 6.96 -31.79 2.57
N HIS A 1091 6.48 -32.43 1.50
CA HIS A 1091 5.23 -32.04 0.84
C HIS A 1091 3.98 -32.28 1.71
N ASP A 1092 4.08 -33.16 2.71
CA ASP A 1092 2.99 -33.64 3.56
C ASP A 1092 3.24 -33.48 5.07
N TRP A 1093 4.48 -33.19 5.49
CA TRP A 1093 4.82 -32.89 6.88
C TRP A 1093 6.05 -31.98 7.04
N ASP A 1094 6.08 -31.20 8.12
CA ASP A 1094 7.18 -30.30 8.53
C ASP A 1094 7.73 -30.74 9.89
N LEU A 1095 8.81 -31.51 9.88
CA LEU A 1095 9.52 -31.87 11.11
C LEU A 1095 10.38 -30.71 11.59
N ARG A 1096 10.28 -30.36 12.86
CA ARG A 1096 11.13 -29.37 13.52
C ARG A 1096 11.65 -29.90 14.86
N VAL A 1097 12.96 -29.95 14.99
CA VAL A 1097 13.63 -30.29 16.25
C VAL A 1097 14.37 -29.04 16.72
N SER A 1098 13.89 -28.42 17.78
CA SER A 1098 14.47 -27.21 18.35
C SER A 1098 14.97 -27.50 19.75
N TRP A 1099 16.26 -27.32 19.97
CA TRP A 1099 16.83 -27.24 21.31
C TRP A 1099 17.04 -25.77 21.66
N TYR A 1100 16.52 -25.36 22.81
CA TYR A 1100 16.60 -23.99 23.29
C TYR A 1100 16.99 -23.97 24.77
N ARG A 1101 18.01 -23.18 25.10
CA ARG A 1101 18.43 -22.93 26.46
C ARG A 1101 18.52 -21.43 26.68
N THR A 1102 17.81 -20.91 27.66
CA THR A 1102 17.97 -19.54 28.14
C THR A 1102 18.37 -19.51 29.59
N GLY A 1103 19.46 -18.82 29.88
CA GLY A 1103 19.78 -18.38 31.24
C GLY A 1103 19.00 -17.11 31.54
N LEU A 1104 18.02 -17.15 32.44
CA LEU A 1104 17.55 -15.91 33.05
C LEU A 1104 18.63 -15.50 34.06
N SER A 1105 19.13 -14.27 33.92
CA SER A 1105 19.90 -13.59 34.97
C SER A 1105 19.23 -13.84 36.33
N LYS A 1106 20.01 -14.32 37.32
CA LYS A 1106 19.61 -14.71 38.69
C LYS A 1106 19.10 -16.16 38.90
N GLY A 1107 19.75 -17.15 38.29
CA GLY A 1107 19.67 -18.56 38.73
C GLY A 1107 18.49 -19.37 38.20
N TYR A 1108 17.64 -18.79 37.34
CA TYR A 1108 16.53 -19.51 36.70
C TYR A 1108 16.91 -19.87 35.26
N VAL A 1109 17.46 -21.06 35.04
CA VAL A 1109 17.68 -21.58 33.68
C VAL A 1109 16.38 -22.18 33.17
N SER A 1110 15.85 -21.68 32.05
CA SER A 1110 14.84 -22.41 31.25
C SER A 1110 15.59 -23.30 30.26
N LYS A 1111 15.31 -24.61 30.29
CA LYS A 1111 15.93 -25.60 29.40
C LYS A 1111 14.83 -26.23 28.55
N ASP A 1112 14.45 -25.57 27.47
CA ASP A 1112 13.37 -26.06 26.63
C ASP A 1112 14.00 -26.95 25.53
N PHE A 1113 14.00 -28.26 25.70
CA PHE A 1113 14.10 -29.17 24.56
C PHE A 1113 12.71 -29.22 23.93
N VAL A 1114 12.61 -29.04 22.61
CA VAL A 1114 11.34 -29.10 21.88
C VAL A 1114 11.53 -29.95 20.65
N PHE A 1115 11.00 -31.17 20.71
CA PHE A 1115 10.76 -31.98 19.53
C PHE A 1115 9.40 -31.60 18.94
N GLN A 1116 9.22 -31.48 17.63
CA GLN A 1116 7.93 -31.13 17.04
C GLN A 1116 7.77 -31.72 15.64
N ILE A 1117 6.69 -32.45 15.39
CA ILE A 1117 6.36 -32.99 14.07
C ILE A 1117 5.08 -32.37 13.56
N ASN A 1118 5.13 -31.40 12.66
CA ASN A 1118 3.91 -30.80 12.13
C ASN A 1118 3.37 -31.62 10.95
N LEU A 1119 2.28 -32.33 11.17
CA LEU A 1119 1.59 -33.07 10.13
C LEU A 1119 0.52 -32.14 9.54
N ILE A 1120 0.43 -32.05 8.20
CA ILE A 1120 -0.47 -31.20 7.38
C ILE A 1120 0.17 -29.88 6.89
N ALA A 1121 0.22 -29.70 5.57
CA ALA A 1121 0.66 -28.50 4.85
C ALA A 1121 -0.38 -27.35 4.89
N ASP A 1122 -1.05 -27.14 6.02
CA ASP A 1122 -1.99 -26.04 6.25
C ASP A 1122 -1.70 -25.36 7.61
N PRO A 1123 -1.43 -24.04 7.65
CA PRO A 1123 -1.16 -23.29 8.89
C PRO A 1123 -2.28 -23.33 9.94
N SER A 1124 -3.50 -23.79 9.58
CA SER A 1124 -4.69 -23.74 10.42
C SER A 1124 -4.87 -24.94 11.36
N VAL A 1125 -4.24 -26.09 11.08
CA VAL A 1125 -4.37 -27.31 11.90
C VAL A 1125 -3.04 -28.06 11.92
N THR A 1126 -2.02 -27.39 12.42
CA THR A 1126 -0.73 -28.04 12.60
C THR A 1126 -0.75 -28.78 13.94
N ILE A 1127 -0.67 -30.11 13.91
CA ILE A 1127 -0.58 -30.96 15.10
C ILE A 1127 0.79 -31.62 15.09
N GLY A 1128 1.54 -31.47 16.18
CA GLY A 1128 2.77 -32.21 16.41
C GLY A 1128 2.91 -32.75 17.80
N VAL A 1129 3.94 -33.54 18.01
CA VAL A 1129 4.28 -34.16 19.30
C VAL A 1129 5.62 -33.62 19.73
N GLY A 1130 5.75 -33.21 21.00
CA GLY A 1130 6.98 -32.71 21.57
C GLY A 1130 7.23 -33.14 23.00
N TYR A 1131 8.51 -33.35 23.30
CA TYR A 1131 9.01 -33.61 24.65
C TYR A 1131 9.55 -32.31 25.22
N ASP A 1132 9.09 -31.88 26.39
CA ASP A 1132 9.63 -30.74 27.15
C ASP A 1132 10.48 -31.29 28.31
N ALA A 1133 11.79 -31.00 28.25
CA ALA A 1133 12.76 -31.47 29.23
C ALA A 1133 12.72 -30.71 30.58
N VAL A 1134 12.01 -29.58 30.68
CA VAL A 1134 11.78 -28.88 31.96
C VAL A 1134 10.66 -29.56 32.75
N THR A 1135 9.64 -30.07 32.05
CA THR A 1135 8.49 -30.72 32.66
C THR A 1135 8.58 -32.25 32.63
N GLU A 1136 9.57 -32.80 31.92
CA GLU A 1136 9.73 -34.23 31.66
C GLU A 1136 8.49 -34.87 31.00
N THR A 1137 7.74 -34.09 30.20
CA THR A 1137 6.48 -34.54 29.61
C THR A 1137 6.52 -34.59 28.09
N TRP A 1138 5.82 -35.58 27.54
CA TRP A 1138 5.43 -35.62 26.13
C TRP A 1138 4.05 -34.96 25.98
N GLY A 1139 3.89 -34.07 25.00
CA GLY A 1139 2.63 -33.37 24.73
C GLY A 1139 2.40 -33.12 23.25
N LEU A 1140 1.13 -33.00 22.85
CA LEU A 1140 0.76 -32.50 21.53
C LEU A 1140 1.07 -31.00 21.47
N GLN A 1141 1.74 -30.49 20.44
CA GLN A 1141 2.05 -29.09 20.20
C GLN A 1141 1.46 -28.62 18.87
N SER A 1142 0.83 -27.44 18.83
CA SER A 1142 0.31 -26.84 17.59
C SER A 1142 0.91 -25.46 17.31
N LEU A 1143 1.74 -25.33 16.28
CA LEU A 1143 2.23 -24.04 15.78
C LEU A 1143 2.02 -23.96 14.27
N PRO A 1144 1.60 -22.80 13.71
CA PRO A 1144 1.46 -22.66 12.27
C PRO A 1144 2.78 -22.96 11.55
N VAL A 1145 2.70 -23.71 10.45
CA VAL A 1145 3.85 -24.00 9.57
C VAL A 1145 4.58 -22.70 9.21
N GLY A 1146 5.89 -22.64 9.44
CA GLY A 1146 6.76 -21.52 9.04
C GLY A 1146 6.98 -20.38 10.05
N VAL A 1147 6.44 -20.43 11.28
CA VAL A 1147 6.67 -19.37 12.30
C VAL A 1147 7.85 -19.74 13.21
N PRO A 1148 8.86 -18.87 13.44
CA PRO A 1148 9.95 -19.13 14.40
C PRO A 1148 9.42 -19.19 15.84
N TYR A 1149 9.96 -20.09 16.67
CA TYR A 1149 9.60 -20.20 18.11
C TYR A 1149 9.77 -18.86 18.86
N GLY A 1150 10.74 -18.03 18.46
CA GLY A 1150 10.97 -16.69 19.01
C GLY A 1150 9.86 -15.66 18.72
N ALA A 1151 8.87 -15.96 17.89
CA ALA A 1151 7.68 -15.12 17.73
C ALA A 1151 6.74 -15.19 18.95
N PHE A 1152 6.91 -16.20 19.81
CA PHE A 1152 6.07 -16.43 21.00
C PHE A 1152 6.83 -16.25 22.33
N GLY A 1153 8.17 -16.33 22.30
CA GLY A 1153 9.03 -16.14 23.47
C GLY A 1153 9.77 -14.81 23.45
N GLY A 1154 9.29 -13.83 24.23
CA GLY A 1154 10.00 -12.58 24.47
C GLY A 1154 9.10 -11.35 24.44
N THR A 1155 8.50 -11.03 25.59
CA THR A 1155 7.95 -9.70 25.91
C THR A 1155 7.23 -8.98 24.76
N SER A 1156 6.08 -9.45 24.28
CA SER A 1156 5.18 -8.54 23.56
C SER A 1156 3.76 -9.04 23.46
N ARG A 1157 2.85 -8.12 23.76
CA ARG A 1157 1.47 -8.06 23.28
C ARG A 1157 1.39 -8.66 21.88
N LEU A 1158 0.58 -9.73 21.72
CA LEU A 1158 0.18 -10.30 20.43
C LEU A 1158 -0.05 -9.20 19.39
N GLY A 1159 0.97 -8.98 18.56
CA GLY A 1159 0.91 -8.11 17.40
C GLY A 1159 0.06 -8.78 16.34
N ARG A 1160 -1.22 -8.43 16.32
CA ARG A 1160 -2.08 -7.98 15.20
C ARG A 1160 -1.77 -8.28 13.72
N SER A 1161 -0.70 -8.93 13.30
CA SER A 1161 -0.29 -8.98 11.89
C SER A 1161 -0.36 -10.34 11.20
N TYR A 1162 -0.87 -11.39 11.85
CA TYR A 1162 -1.12 -12.68 11.18
C TYR A 1162 -2.55 -13.17 11.45
N PHE A 1163 -3.51 -12.47 10.86
CA PHE A 1163 -4.82 -13.00 10.44
C PHE A 1163 -5.34 -12.10 9.32
#